data_AF-A0A1H8E360-F1
#
_entry.id   AF-A0A1H8E360-F1
#
_cell.length_a   1.000
_cell.length_b   1.000
_cell.length_c   1.000
_cell.angle_alpha   90.00
_cell.angle_beta   90.00
_cell.angle_gamma   90.00
#
_symmetry.space_group_name_H-M   'P 1'
#
loop_
_entity.id
_entity.type
_entity.pdbx_description
1 polymer ?
#
loop_
_entity_poly.entity_id
_entity_poly.type
_entity_poly.pdbx_seq_one_letter_code
_entity_poly.pdbx_strand_id
1 'polypeptide(L)'
;MVETAPDYIAMFNTADDYHELNAGAHRKPPKVLSAPSMVWHLAFWTNFQEVGRGRAQPVNPEWAPNKRPREINKALDGFVRQLWIGLEAKLGGPVDVTPRIDGVNLLFGSAYRQPLADDVKKQLTRRQNDIFASTNRVVSLQFVWQSLDVTIRFETQDEYFTMSAFVELDRLRSGKASDIGELNETVDRIKVYLNPSRPSAVSPGSGSGQPASPPQPVDDLIRDINRYSFHQFWRLFDDEVLSLGGAFRNDAIFQRVCADFRGLIASEQTVRFGDDRFFKFSGPPSWGAEAKQMLLPLIQHRVRADHTRYECAVNYMLDGRALYLSTLGPQLPGSADDERIPVEFIVYAHQWVDDRTVVNKWQLGRLVSQILQLGTFRLCALKDVKWLHNAGLELAALEEATQRARRAIARTETYETRAGQNAQATAAERNRTAMNEIAMAHKRLNNITGRFLRKTGSGPLFRIERSRYYVRQFEHNVKLLRILRLEGDQPYDQFIRRRLGPEFDSIDRLGVRYERATASIVSLDQNYLSITQNSLVERATKIDEDTNSIQSEIGLIQRGGEFILLTFLVPYYVSHLFVLIAGEEHWRGTTPMTIAVWLFFAGVALYRTFRGRLDAGFFWIAFTIMMVLSATSTIGLIVKLWEAPQQTAHDEEASRKTGAQESAPPAGQPLSLQGAGPATPAPEPLIVAPAVPAPDVSPQPQPSGESR
;
A
#
# COMPACT_ATOMS: atom_id res chain seq x y z
N MET A 1 -1.03 -7.39 43.76
CA MET A 1 -0.46 -8.55 43.03
C MET A 1 -1.58 -9.13 42.18
N VAL A 2 -1.59 -8.80 40.89
CA VAL A 2 -2.47 -9.43 39.90
C VAL A 2 -1.50 -9.99 38.87
N GLU A 3 -1.50 -11.32 38.74
CA GLU A 3 -0.66 -12.04 37.78
C GLU A 3 -0.95 -11.54 36.37
N THR A 4 0.05 -10.93 35.76
CA THR A 4 0.09 -10.60 34.34
C THR A 4 0.29 -11.90 33.56
N ALA A 5 -0.79 -12.45 33.03
CA ALA A 5 -0.72 -13.50 32.02
C ALA A 5 0.05 -12.96 30.79
N PRO A 6 1.05 -13.69 30.28
CA PRO A 6 1.78 -13.29 29.08
C PRO A 6 0.94 -13.51 27.82
N ASP A 7 1.02 -12.56 26.89
CA ASP A 7 0.71 -12.70 25.46
C ASP A 7 -0.73 -12.88 24.99
N TYR A 8 -1.69 -12.15 25.58
CA TYR A 8 -2.84 -11.72 24.79
C TYR A 8 -2.51 -10.39 24.11
N ILE A 9 -2.07 -10.46 22.85
CA ILE A 9 -2.08 -9.31 21.95
C ILE A 9 -3.55 -8.94 21.78
N ALA A 10 -4.00 -7.94 22.54
CA ALA A 10 -5.32 -7.35 22.30
C ALA A 10 -5.36 -6.91 20.83
N MET A 11 -6.34 -7.42 20.08
CA MET A 11 -6.47 -7.18 18.63
C MET A 11 -6.56 -5.69 18.26
N PHE A 12 -6.76 -4.82 19.26
CA PHE A 12 -6.61 -3.37 19.20
C PHE A 12 -5.59 -2.95 20.25
N ASN A 13 -4.40 -2.50 19.82
CA ASN A 13 -3.32 -2.12 20.73
C ASN A 13 -3.59 -0.81 21.51
N THR A 14 -4.68 -0.08 21.26
CA THR A 14 -5.16 1.00 22.14
C THR A 14 -6.70 1.08 22.14
N ALA A 15 -7.30 1.34 23.31
CA ALA A 15 -8.73 1.67 23.41
C ALA A 15 -9.09 2.96 22.64
N ASP A 16 -8.09 3.80 22.38
CA ASP A 16 -8.23 5.05 21.64
C ASP A 16 -8.51 4.82 20.16
N ASP A 17 -7.85 3.86 19.49
CA ASP A 17 -8.10 3.51 18.09
C ASP A 17 -9.54 2.99 17.89
N TYR A 18 -10.01 2.13 18.81
CA TYR A 18 -11.39 1.63 18.79
C TYR A 18 -12.42 2.74 18.98
N HIS A 19 -12.12 3.70 19.87
CA HIS A 19 -12.98 4.85 20.10
C HIS A 19 -13.03 5.77 18.88
N GLU A 20 -11.89 6.06 18.25
CA GLU A 20 -11.80 6.88 17.03
C GLU A 20 -12.58 6.24 15.86
N LEU A 21 -12.42 4.92 15.64
CA LEU A 21 -13.11 4.19 14.59
C LEU A 21 -14.64 4.22 14.78
N ASN A 22 -15.13 3.97 15.99
CA ASN A 22 -16.56 3.98 16.29
C ASN A 22 -17.16 5.38 16.37
N ALA A 23 -16.37 6.38 16.78
CA ALA A 23 -16.77 7.78 16.79
C ALA A 23 -17.07 8.30 15.38
N GLY A 24 -16.41 7.77 14.33
CA GLY A 24 -16.69 8.13 12.95
C GLY A 24 -17.86 7.35 12.33
N ALA A 25 -17.82 6.02 12.41
CA ALA A 25 -18.69 5.14 11.63
C ALA A 25 -20.19 5.29 11.96
N HIS A 26 -20.55 5.51 13.22
CA HIS A 26 -21.95 5.60 13.65
C HIS A 26 -22.56 7.01 13.56
N ARG A 27 -21.77 8.02 13.18
CA ARG A 27 -22.18 9.43 13.29
C ARG A 27 -22.59 10.08 11.97
N LYS A 28 -22.64 9.34 10.85
CA LYS A 28 -23.18 9.88 9.60
C LYS A 28 -24.69 10.13 9.79
N PRO A 29 -25.16 11.38 9.97
CA PRO A 29 -26.57 11.61 10.27
C PRO A 29 -27.41 11.10 9.08
N PRO A 30 -28.56 10.45 9.32
CA PRO A 30 -29.45 10.07 8.25
C PRO A 30 -29.86 11.33 7.50
N LYS A 31 -29.67 11.35 6.18
CA LYS A 31 -30.15 12.47 5.38
C LYS A 31 -31.67 12.38 5.33
N VAL A 32 -32.34 13.39 5.87
CA VAL A 32 -33.76 13.61 5.62
C VAL A 32 -33.87 14.27 4.25
N LEU A 33 -34.64 13.64 3.37
CA LEU A 33 -34.92 14.14 2.03
C LEU A 33 -36.41 13.99 1.72
N SER A 34 -37.06 15.12 1.45
CA SER A 34 -38.43 15.17 0.95
C SER A 34 -38.50 14.94 -0.56
N ALA A 35 -39.68 14.60 -1.08
CA ALA A 35 -39.98 14.61 -2.51
C ALA A 35 -41.28 15.41 -2.71
N PRO A 36 -41.35 16.34 -3.68
CA PRO A 36 -40.33 16.59 -4.69
C PRO A 36 -39.06 17.28 -4.15
N SER A 37 -37.91 16.96 -4.73
CA SER A 37 -36.63 17.65 -4.47
C SER A 37 -35.69 17.64 -5.66
N MET A 38 -34.77 18.59 -5.68
CA MET A 38 -33.68 18.67 -6.64
C MET A 38 -32.34 18.39 -5.96
N VAL A 39 -31.47 17.64 -6.63
CA VAL A 39 -30.19 17.20 -6.10
C VAL A 39 -29.05 17.56 -7.05
N TRP A 40 -27.98 18.13 -6.52
CA TRP A 40 -26.73 18.33 -7.26
C TRP A 40 -25.57 17.77 -6.46
N HIS A 41 -24.80 16.88 -7.06
CA HIS A 41 -23.65 16.24 -6.44
C HIS A 41 -22.41 16.46 -7.26
N LEU A 42 -21.41 17.07 -6.64
CA LEU A 42 -20.07 17.23 -7.18
C LEU A 42 -19.10 16.41 -6.34
N ALA A 43 -18.23 15.65 -7.00
CA ALA A 43 -17.05 15.07 -6.37
C ALA A 43 -15.79 15.68 -6.99
N PHE A 44 -14.74 15.87 -6.20
CA PHE A 44 -13.51 16.54 -6.61
C PHE A 44 -12.29 15.74 -6.21
N TRP A 45 -11.32 15.55 -7.12
CA TRP A 45 -10.07 14.86 -6.79
C TRP A 45 -9.22 15.65 -5.80
N THR A 46 -8.73 15.00 -4.74
CA THR A 46 -7.82 15.60 -3.76
C THR A 46 -6.34 15.39 -4.06
N ASN A 47 -6.00 14.48 -4.98
CA ASN A 47 -4.64 14.10 -5.40
C ASN A 47 -3.61 14.18 -4.26
N PHE A 48 -3.74 13.28 -3.30
CA PHE A 48 -2.65 12.99 -2.37
C PHE A 48 -1.49 12.39 -3.15
N GLN A 49 -0.45 13.18 -3.40
CA GLN A 49 0.87 12.57 -3.59
C GLN A 49 1.40 12.22 -2.20
N GLU A 50 1.81 10.97 -2.00
CA GLU A 50 2.77 10.63 -0.96
C GLU A 50 4.06 11.38 -1.30
N VAL A 51 4.20 12.61 -0.78
CA VAL A 51 5.40 13.40 -0.94
C VAL A 51 6.49 12.76 -0.09
N GLY A 52 7.20 11.79 -0.67
CA GLY A 52 8.53 11.44 -0.20
C GLY A 52 9.38 12.71 -0.19
N ARG A 53 10.04 13.03 0.93
CA ARG A 53 10.91 14.21 1.04
C ARG A 53 11.90 14.21 -0.13
N GLY A 54 11.90 15.28 -0.94
CA GLY A 54 12.87 15.48 -2.03
C GLY A 54 12.43 15.08 -3.44
N ARG A 55 11.16 14.75 -3.71
CA ARG A 55 10.69 14.51 -5.08
C ARG A 55 10.38 15.81 -5.83
N ALA A 56 10.82 15.87 -7.09
CA ALA A 56 10.47 16.93 -8.02
C ALA A 56 8.95 17.03 -8.18
N GLN A 57 8.44 18.25 -8.32
CA GLN A 57 7.03 18.49 -8.65
C GLN A 57 6.65 17.69 -9.92
N PRO A 58 5.43 17.13 -10.00
CA PRO A 58 4.99 16.42 -11.20
C PRO A 58 5.15 17.33 -12.43
N VAL A 59 5.50 16.71 -13.56
CA VAL A 59 5.82 17.39 -14.83
C VAL A 59 4.63 18.20 -15.38
N ASN A 60 3.43 18.05 -14.79
CA ASN A 60 2.27 18.84 -15.13
C ASN A 60 1.66 19.54 -13.88
N PRO A 61 2.17 20.72 -13.48
CA PRO A 61 1.68 21.46 -12.32
C PRO A 61 0.22 21.89 -12.43
N GLU A 62 -0.33 21.95 -13.65
CA GLU A 62 -1.74 22.27 -13.91
C GLU A 62 -2.70 21.13 -13.41
N TRP A 63 -2.21 19.88 -13.29
CA TRP A 63 -3.05 18.70 -13.09
C TRP A 63 -3.05 18.17 -11.64
N ALA A 64 -2.25 18.74 -10.72
CA ALA A 64 -2.39 18.56 -9.26
C ALA A 64 -1.67 19.63 -8.41
N PRO A 65 -2.36 20.54 -7.68
CA PRO A 65 -1.71 21.09 -6.49
C PRO A 65 -1.57 19.91 -5.51
N ASN A 66 -0.33 19.55 -5.20
CA ASN A 66 0.01 18.48 -4.26
C ASN A 66 -0.35 18.90 -2.83
N LYS A 67 -1.64 19.08 -2.55
CA LYS A 67 -2.10 19.55 -1.26
C LYS A 67 -2.13 18.42 -0.26
N ARG A 68 -1.54 18.66 0.91
CA ARG A 68 -1.64 17.73 2.04
C ARG A 68 -3.09 17.68 2.55
N PRO A 69 -3.54 16.61 3.23
CA PRO A 69 -4.90 16.53 3.78
C PRO A 69 -5.28 17.76 4.62
N ARG A 70 -4.33 18.29 5.39
CA ARG A 70 -4.51 19.51 6.19
C ARG A 70 -4.77 20.76 5.34
N GLU A 71 -4.14 20.87 4.17
CA GLU A 71 -4.31 22.02 3.26
C GLU A 71 -5.65 21.94 2.53
N ILE A 72 -6.11 20.74 2.19
CA ILE A 72 -7.43 20.49 1.62
C ILE A 72 -8.50 20.82 2.65
N ASN A 73 -8.37 20.30 3.87
CA ASN A 73 -9.29 20.61 4.96
C ASN A 73 -9.32 22.11 5.26
N LYS A 74 -8.16 22.79 5.24
CA LYS A 74 -8.10 24.25 5.41
C LYS A 74 -8.81 25.00 4.27
N ALA A 75 -8.65 24.56 3.03
CA ALA A 75 -9.33 25.17 1.89
C ALA A 75 -10.85 24.93 1.92
N LEU A 76 -11.28 23.72 2.28
CA LEU A 76 -12.68 23.39 2.51
C LEU A 76 -13.28 24.22 3.65
N ASP A 77 -12.59 24.31 4.79
CA ASP A 77 -13.03 25.14 5.92
C ASP A 77 -13.14 26.60 5.53
N GLY A 78 -12.18 27.12 4.76
CA GLY A 78 -12.21 28.47 4.22
C GLY A 78 -13.45 28.69 3.36
N PHE A 79 -13.72 27.79 2.41
CA PHE A 79 -14.89 27.85 1.55
C PHE A 79 -16.20 27.75 2.33
N VAL A 80 -16.35 26.74 3.19
CA VAL A 80 -17.56 26.51 4.01
C VAL A 80 -17.82 27.70 4.93
N ARG A 81 -16.78 28.26 5.54
CA ARG A 81 -16.89 29.43 6.42
C ARG A 81 -17.32 30.67 5.65
N GLN A 82 -16.73 30.95 4.49
CA GLN A 82 -17.13 32.11 3.67
C GLN A 82 -18.56 31.95 3.16
N LEU A 83 -18.91 30.74 2.69
CA LEU A 83 -20.27 30.42 2.28
C LEU A 83 -21.26 30.64 3.43
N TRP A 84 -20.93 30.18 4.63
CA TRP A 84 -21.76 30.41 5.82
C TRP A 84 -21.95 31.91 6.12
N ILE A 85 -20.87 32.70 6.16
CA ILE A 85 -20.95 34.17 6.37
C ILE A 85 -21.81 34.83 5.29
N GLY A 86 -21.54 34.52 4.04
CA GLY A 86 -22.25 35.11 2.90
C GLY A 86 -23.74 34.75 2.91
N LEU A 87 -24.09 33.53 3.31
CA LEU A 87 -25.48 33.10 3.44
C LEU A 87 -26.21 33.83 4.57
N GLU A 88 -25.61 33.94 5.77
CA GLU A 88 -26.24 34.69 6.87
C GLU A 88 -26.43 36.16 6.50
N ALA A 89 -25.44 36.77 5.83
CA ALA A 89 -25.52 38.15 5.37
C ALA A 89 -26.58 38.36 4.28
N LYS A 90 -26.67 37.45 3.30
CA LYS A 90 -27.62 37.56 2.18
C LYS A 90 -29.05 37.22 2.57
N LEU A 91 -29.24 36.19 3.41
CA LEU A 91 -30.56 35.68 3.78
C LEU A 91 -31.15 36.39 5.00
N GLY A 92 -30.33 37.09 5.79
CA GLY A 92 -30.77 37.77 7.02
C GLY A 92 -31.25 36.81 8.12
N GLY A 93 -30.90 35.53 8.03
CA GLY A 93 -31.32 34.47 8.96
C GLY A 93 -30.17 33.52 9.30
N PRO A 94 -30.29 32.76 10.40
CA PRO A 94 -29.23 31.85 10.83
C PRO A 94 -29.09 30.66 9.86
N VAL A 95 -27.86 30.24 9.61
CA VAL A 95 -27.54 28.99 8.91
C VAL A 95 -27.20 27.92 9.95
N ASP A 96 -27.89 26.78 9.90
CA ASP A 96 -27.57 25.67 10.78
C ASP A 96 -26.39 24.86 10.23
N VAL A 97 -25.33 24.75 11.03
CA VAL A 97 -24.10 24.06 10.65
C VAL A 97 -23.96 22.82 11.51
N THR A 98 -23.76 21.66 10.86
CA THR A 98 -23.59 20.38 11.54
C THR A 98 -22.25 19.76 11.16
N PRO A 99 -21.54 19.09 12.09
CA PRO A 99 -21.93 18.84 13.48
C PRO A 99 -21.70 20.06 14.40
N ARG A 100 -22.65 20.30 15.30
CA ARG A 100 -22.59 21.31 16.36
C ARG A 100 -22.69 20.65 17.72
N ILE A 101 -21.72 20.91 18.61
CA ILE A 101 -21.63 20.29 19.94
C ILE A 101 -21.28 21.37 20.95
N ASP A 102 -22.11 21.53 21.97
CA ASP A 102 -21.92 22.54 23.03
C ASP A 102 -21.71 23.95 22.44
N GLY A 103 -22.47 24.27 21.38
CA GLY A 103 -22.40 25.55 20.67
C GLY A 103 -21.21 25.72 19.72
N VAL A 104 -20.29 24.74 19.63
CA VAL A 104 -19.15 24.76 18.71
C VAL A 104 -19.46 23.99 17.43
N ASN A 105 -19.31 24.64 16.29
CA ASN A 105 -19.42 24.05 14.96
C ASN A 105 -18.06 23.49 14.56
N LEU A 106 -18.01 22.20 14.26
CA LEU A 106 -16.77 21.50 13.92
C LEU A 106 -16.72 21.33 12.40
N LEU A 107 -15.72 21.94 11.75
CA LEU A 107 -15.47 21.75 10.33
C LEU A 107 -14.42 20.62 10.13
N PHE A 108 -13.63 20.65 9.05
CA PHE A 108 -12.64 19.62 8.72
C PHE A 108 -11.27 19.83 9.37
N GLY A 109 -10.84 21.07 9.56
CA GLY A 109 -9.53 21.45 10.09
C GLY A 109 -9.58 22.48 11.24
N SER A 110 -10.73 23.11 11.43
CA SER A 110 -11.00 24.20 12.35
C SER A 110 -12.33 24.03 13.09
N ALA A 111 -12.50 24.76 14.18
CA ALA A 111 -13.71 24.77 14.98
C ALA A 111 -14.12 26.20 15.33
N TYR A 112 -15.41 26.52 15.21
CA TYR A 112 -15.92 27.88 15.35
C TYR A 112 -17.20 27.93 16.19
N ARG A 113 -17.29 28.86 17.14
CA ARG A 113 -18.55 29.14 17.85
C ARG A 113 -19.54 29.93 16.98
N GLN A 114 -19.00 30.84 16.20
CA GLN A 114 -19.69 31.72 15.25
C GLN A 114 -18.80 31.88 14.01
N PRO A 115 -19.36 32.19 12.84
CA PRO A 115 -18.57 32.19 11.61
C PRO A 115 -17.49 33.27 11.60
N LEU A 116 -17.69 34.40 12.29
CA LEU A 116 -16.69 35.48 12.41
C LEU A 116 -15.74 35.30 13.60
N ALA A 117 -15.98 34.34 14.48
CA ALA A 117 -15.14 34.12 15.67
C ALA A 117 -13.78 33.49 15.33
N ASP A 118 -12.87 33.57 16.29
CA ASP A 118 -11.57 32.89 16.24
C ASP A 118 -11.74 31.36 16.30
N ASP A 119 -10.76 30.65 15.74
CA ASP A 119 -10.70 29.20 15.77
C ASP A 119 -10.49 28.71 17.21
N VAL A 120 -11.49 28.03 17.78
CA VAL A 120 -11.51 27.56 19.16
C VAL A 120 -10.88 26.17 19.33
N LYS A 121 -10.18 25.65 18.31
CA LYS A 121 -9.59 24.31 18.30
C LYS A 121 -8.74 23.95 19.52
N LYS A 122 -8.06 24.92 20.14
CA LYS A 122 -7.23 24.69 21.35
C LYS A 122 -8.05 24.41 22.61
N GLN A 123 -9.36 24.65 22.58
CA GLN A 123 -10.27 24.58 23.72
C GLN A 123 -11.34 23.48 23.53
N LEU A 124 -11.12 22.54 22.61
CA LEU A 124 -12.09 21.48 22.35
C LEU A 124 -12.16 20.52 23.52
N THR A 125 -13.39 20.16 23.90
CA THR A 125 -13.65 19.08 24.87
C THR A 125 -13.21 17.74 24.28
N ARG A 126 -13.04 16.71 25.12
CA ARG A 126 -12.70 15.35 24.65
C ARG A 126 -13.68 14.88 23.56
N ARG A 127 -14.99 14.99 23.81
CA ARG A 127 -16.03 14.62 22.84
C ARG A 127 -15.91 15.37 21.51
N GLN A 128 -15.61 16.67 21.55
CA GLN A 128 -15.40 17.47 20.33
C GLN A 128 -14.13 17.03 19.60
N ASN A 129 -13.04 16.76 20.32
CA ASN A 129 -11.81 16.21 19.77
C ASN A 129 -12.04 14.83 19.15
N ASP A 130 -12.90 13.97 19.69
CA ASP A 130 -13.20 12.66 19.12
C ASP A 130 -13.95 12.78 17.78
N ILE A 131 -14.91 13.72 17.70
CA ILE A 131 -15.62 14.02 16.44
C ILE A 131 -14.62 14.59 15.43
N PHE A 132 -13.73 15.45 15.91
CA PHE A 132 -12.66 16.04 15.13
C PHE A 132 -11.64 14.95 14.72
N ALA A 133 -11.33 13.92 15.50
CA ALA A 133 -10.38 12.89 15.07
C ALA A 133 -10.92 11.99 13.95
N SER A 134 -12.25 11.95 13.75
CA SER A 134 -12.89 11.10 12.72
C SER A 134 -12.32 11.32 11.32
N THR A 135 -12.03 10.20 10.65
CA THR A 135 -11.54 10.14 9.26
C THR A 135 -12.64 10.45 8.23
N ASN A 136 -13.88 10.07 8.53
CA ASN A 136 -15.05 10.28 7.66
C ASN A 136 -15.89 11.45 8.17
N ARG A 137 -15.36 12.67 8.03
CA ARG A 137 -16.09 13.87 8.44
C ARG A 137 -17.11 14.29 7.40
N VAL A 138 -18.26 14.71 7.92
CA VAL A 138 -19.33 15.31 7.14
C VAL A 138 -19.66 16.65 7.77
N VAL A 139 -19.66 17.70 6.96
CA VAL A 139 -20.11 19.04 7.37
C VAL A 139 -21.34 19.37 6.54
N SER A 140 -22.42 19.82 7.16
CA SER A 140 -23.63 20.25 6.42
C SER A 140 -24.08 21.64 6.82
N LEU A 141 -24.47 22.43 5.84
CA LEU A 141 -25.12 23.73 5.99
C LEU A 141 -26.61 23.56 5.65
N GLN A 142 -27.50 23.99 6.54
CA GLN A 142 -28.95 23.99 6.32
C GLN A 142 -29.49 25.41 6.46
N PHE A 143 -30.28 25.85 5.47
CA PHE A 143 -30.82 27.21 5.41
C PHE A 143 -32.03 27.26 4.49
N VAL A 144 -32.66 28.44 4.40
CA VAL A 144 -33.80 28.70 3.54
C VAL A 144 -33.39 29.68 2.45
N TRP A 145 -33.52 29.32 1.18
CA TRP A 145 -33.21 30.19 0.04
C TRP A 145 -34.43 30.28 -0.86
N GLN A 146 -34.92 31.50 -1.09
CA GLN A 146 -36.12 31.77 -1.91
C GLN A 146 -37.32 30.93 -1.47
N SER A 147 -37.55 30.82 -0.16
CA SER A 147 -38.56 29.96 0.47
C SER A 147 -38.35 28.43 0.33
N LEU A 148 -37.22 27.98 -0.21
CA LEU A 148 -36.85 26.56 -0.34
C LEU A 148 -35.93 26.12 0.80
N ASP A 149 -36.16 24.93 1.35
CA ASP A 149 -35.24 24.33 2.32
C ASP A 149 -34.05 23.71 1.58
N VAL A 150 -32.86 24.25 1.86
CA VAL A 150 -31.60 23.84 1.23
C VAL A 150 -30.70 23.17 2.25
N THR A 151 -30.08 22.06 1.84
CA THR A 151 -28.96 21.45 2.56
C THR A 151 -27.77 21.31 1.62
N ILE A 152 -26.62 21.87 1.98
CA ILE A 152 -25.34 21.62 1.31
C ILE A 152 -24.49 20.75 2.22
N ARG A 153 -24.09 19.58 1.73
CA ARG A 153 -23.33 18.57 2.47
C ARG A 153 -21.94 18.41 1.86
N PHE A 154 -20.91 18.54 2.68
CA PHE A 154 -19.52 18.30 2.35
C PHE A 154 -19.05 17.01 3.01
N GLU A 155 -18.33 16.17 2.28
CA GLU A 155 -17.76 14.92 2.81
C GLU A 155 -16.37 14.70 2.24
N THR A 156 -15.39 14.44 3.10
CA THR A 156 -14.01 14.16 2.69
C THR A 156 -13.73 12.66 2.70
N GLN A 157 -12.97 12.20 1.71
CA GLN A 157 -12.48 10.84 1.56
C GLN A 157 -10.97 10.87 1.26
N ASP A 158 -10.32 9.71 1.30
CA ASP A 158 -8.86 9.63 1.10
C ASP A 158 -8.39 10.01 -0.30
N GLU A 159 -9.25 10.20 -1.31
CA GLU A 159 -8.81 10.55 -2.67
C GLU A 159 -9.67 11.58 -3.39
N TYR A 160 -10.77 11.94 -2.75
CA TYR A 160 -11.69 12.94 -3.23
C TYR A 160 -12.43 13.57 -2.06
N PHE A 161 -13.09 14.69 -2.28
CA PHE A 161 -14.17 15.16 -1.42
C PHE A 161 -15.42 15.37 -2.27
N THR A 162 -16.57 15.49 -1.62
CA THR A 162 -17.84 15.72 -2.29
C THR A 162 -18.55 16.92 -1.71
N MET A 163 -19.35 17.58 -2.55
CA MET A 163 -20.30 18.62 -2.20
C MET A 163 -21.65 18.24 -2.81
N SER A 164 -22.65 18.00 -1.96
CA SER A 164 -24.00 17.61 -2.38
C SER A 164 -25.02 18.63 -1.90
N ALA A 165 -25.68 19.32 -2.83
CA ALA A 165 -26.80 20.21 -2.56
C ALA A 165 -28.13 19.46 -2.72
N PHE A 166 -29.02 19.62 -1.75
CA PHE A 166 -30.38 19.09 -1.75
C PHE A 166 -31.34 20.26 -1.56
N VAL A 167 -32.27 20.44 -2.48
CA VAL A 167 -33.29 21.50 -2.44
C VAL A 167 -34.66 20.86 -2.37
N GLU A 168 -35.37 21.04 -1.25
CA GLU A 168 -36.70 20.47 -1.05
C GLU A 168 -37.80 21.37 -1.61
N LEU A 169 -38.72 20.79 -2.38
CA LEU A 169 -39.82 21.49 -3.06
C LEU A 169 -41.20 21.21 -2.43
N ASP A 170 -41.27 20.31 -1.43
CA ASP A 170 -42.51 19.85 -0.76
C ASP A 170 -43.11 20.92 0.19
N ARG A 171 -42.29 21.78 0.79
CA ARG A 171 -42.75 22.72 1.82
C ARG A 171 -43.25 24.04 1.24
N LEU A 172 -44.54 24.10 0.92
CA LEU A 172 -45.25 25.35 0.64
C LEU A 172 -45.36 26.20 1.92
N ARG A 173 -44.44 27.15 2.13
CA ARG A 173 -44.49 28.06 3.30
C ARG A 173 -45.53 29.17 3.14
N SER A 174 -45.85 29.56 1.91
CA SER A 174 -46.66 30.76 1.59
C SER A 174 -47.72 30.51 0.51
N GLY A 175 -48.08 29.25 0.24
CA GLY A 175 -48.97 28.86 -0.87
C GLY A 175 -48.32 28.91 -2.26
N LYS A 176 -47.10 29.46 -2.38
CA LYS A 176 -46.20 29.34 -3.55
C LYS A 176 -45.08 28.34 -3.26
N ALA A 177 -44.54 27.70 -4.30
CA ALA A 177 -43.44 26.73 -4.16
C ALA A 177 -42.12 27.41 -3.83
N SER A 178 -41.86 28.59 -4.40
CA SER A 178 -40.71 29.43 -4.06
C SER A 178 -40.97 30.90 -4.40
N ASP A 179 -40.00 31.77 -4.08
CA ASP A 179 -39.99 33.16 -4.54
C ASP A 179 -39.39 33.31 -5.97
N ILE A 180 -38.87 32.22 -6.54
CA ILE A 180 -38.31 32.17 -7.91
C ILE A 180 -39.44 31.94 -8.91
N GLY A 181 -39.80 32.97 -9.67
CA GLY A 181 -40.87 32.90 -10.69
C GLY A 181 -40.70 31.73 -11.66
N GLU A 182 -39.52 31.59 -12.27
CA GLU A 182 -39.22 30.51 -13.23
C GLU A 182 -39.31 29.11 -12.61
N LEU A 183 -39.01 28.95 -11.32
CA LEU A 183 -39.15 27.66 -10.64
C LEU A 183 -40.62 27.31 -10.46
N ASN A 184 -41.45 28.27 -10.02
CA ASN A 184 -42.88 28.06 -9.89
C ASN A 184 -43.50 27.70 -11.24
N GLU A 185 -43.15 28.44 -12.30
CA GLU A 185 -43.58 28.12 -13.66
C GLU A 185 -43.13 26.72 -14.09
N THR A 186 -41.87 26.34 -13.82
CA THR A 186 -41.37 25.01 -14.19
C THR A 186 -42.04 23.91 -13.37
N VAL A 187 -42.26 24.11 -12.07
CA VAL A 187 -43.00 23.18 -11.22
C VAL A 187 -44.43 23.01 -11.74
N ASP A 188 -45.08 24.08 -12.17
CA ASP A 188 -46.41 24.01 -12.75
C ASP A 188 -46.39 23.33 -14.13
N ARG A 189 -45.39 23.61 -14.98
CA ARG A 189 -45.14 22.87 -16.23
C ARG A 189 -44.92 21.38 -15.99
N ILE A 190 -44.16 21.01 -14.95
CA ILE A 190 -43.97 19.62 -14.52
C ILE A 190 -45.31 19.02 -14.10
N LYS A 191 -46.11 19.70 -13.26
CA LYS A 191 -47.42 19.20 -12.85
C LYS A 191 -48.38 19.01 -14.04
N VAL A 192 -48.37 19.93 -15.00
CA VAL A 192 -49.17 19.87 -16.24
C VAL A 192 -48.70 18.71 -17.11
N TYR A 193 -47.40 18.59 -17.34
CA TYR A 193 -46.80 17.50 -18.10
C TYR A 193 -47.13 16.13 -17.50
N LEU A 194 -47.04 16.02 -16.19
CA LEU A 194 -47.25 14.76 -15.49
C LEU A 194 -48.73 14.39 -15.26
N ASN A 195 -49.65 15.35 -15.37
CA ASN A 195 -51.09 15.11 -15.21
C ASN A 195 -51.90 15.74 -16.37
N PRO A 196 -51.76 15.25 -17.61
CA PRO A 196 -52.42 15.86 -18.77
C PRO A 196 -53.95 15.83 -18.69
N SER A 197 -54.52 14.87 -17.95
CA SER A 197 -55.96 14.69 -17.79
C SER A 197 -56.59 15.61 -16.73
N ARG A 198 -55.79 16.30 -15.91
CA ARG A 198 -56.33 17.21 -14.90
C ARG A 198 -56.57 18.55 -15.61
N PRO A 199 -57.84 18.94 -15.90
CA PRO A 199 -58.10 20.25 -16.49
C PRO A 199 -57.46 21.27 -15.57
N SER A 200 -56.55 22.09 -16.12
CA SER A 200 -55.89 23.15 -15.35
C SER A 200 -56.97 23.91 -14.62
N ALA A 201 -57.05 23.72 -13.30
CA ALA A 201 -57.86 24.55 -12.44
C ALA A 201 -57.15 25.91 -12.42
N VAL A 202 -57.29 26.65 -13.52
CA VAL A 202 -56.79 28.01 -13.66
C VAL A 202 -57.37 28.74 -12.48
N SER A 203 -56.51 29.14 -11.54
CA SER A 203 -56.91 29.92 -10.37
C SER A 203 -57.82 31.05 -10.85
N PRO A 204 -59.10 31.09 -10.46
CA PRO A 204 -60.11 32.00 -11.03
C PRO A 204 -59.88 33.49 -10.69
N GLY A 205 -58.67 33.89 -10.30
CA GLY A 205 -58.31 35.25 -9.89
C GLY A 205 -57.28 35.97 -10.76
N SER A 206 -56.70 35.35 -11.80
CA SER A 206 -55.80 36.05 -12.72
C SER A 206 -56.59 36.73 -13.83
N GLY A 207 -57.18 37.90 -13.53
CA GLY A 207 -58.05 38.69 -14.40
C GLY A 207 -57.37 39.37 -15.61
N SER A 208 -56.22 38.89 -16.07
CA SER A 208 -55.63 39.36 -17.33
C SER A 208 -56.22 38.56 -18.49
N GLY A 209 -57.09 39.18 -19.29
CA GLY A 209 -57.72 38.61 -20.49
C GLY A 209 -56.74 38.33 -21.65
N GLN A 210 -55.59 37.74 -21.38
CA GLN A 210 -54.70 37.23 -22.42
C GLN A 210 -55.30 35.96 -23.02
N PRO A 211 -55.47 35.88 -24.35
CA PRO A 211 -55.93 34.67 -25.02
C PRO A 211 -54.99 33.51 -24.69
N ALA A 212 -55.56 32.35 -24.36
CA ALA A 212 -54.80 31.14 -24.04
C ALA A 212 -53.81 30.86 -25.18
N SER A 213 -52.52 30.80 -24.85
CA SER A 213 -51.48 30.45 -25.83
C SER A 213 -51.81 29.08 -26.44
N PRO A 214 -51.57 28.88 -27.74
CA PRO A 214 -51.77 27.58 -28.37
C PRO A 214 -50.98 26.48 -27.62
N PRO A 215 -51.50 25.24 -27.56
CA PRO A 215 -50.84 24.17 -26.83
C PRO A 215 -49.41 24.00 -27.36
N GLN A 216 -48.43 24.20 -26.48
CA GLN A 216 -47.03 23.96 -26.83
C GLN A 216 -46.85 22.48 -27.20
N PRO A 217 -46.04 22.17 -28.23
CA PRO A 217 -45.66 20.79 -28.52
C PRO A 217 -45.07 20.12 -27.27
N VAL A 218 -45.50 18.88 -26.99
CA VAL A 218 -45.06 18.12 -25.80
C VAL A 218 -43.54 18.00 -25.73
N ASP A 219 -42.87 17.89 -26.89
CA ASP A 219 -41.40 17.80 -26.97
C ASP A 219 -40.71 19.10 -26.51
N ASP A 220 -41.28 20.28 -26.82
CA ASP A 220 -40.76 21.56 -26.36
C ASP A 220 -40.90 21.70 -24.84
N LEU A 221 -42.03 21.23 -24.28
CA LEU A 221 -42.27 21.20 -22.84
C LEU A 221 -41.26 20.29 -22.12
N ILE A 222 -41.00 19.09 -22.65
CA ILE A 222 -40.00 18.15 -22.13
C ILE A 222 -38.61 18.80 -22.13
N ARG A 223 -38.24 19.45 -23.24
CA ARG A 223 -36.96 20.15 -23.39
C ARG A 223 -36.79 21.24 -22.35
N ASP A 224 -37.83 22.04 -22.13
CA ASP A 224 -37.80 23.15 -21.18
C ASP A 224 -37.68 22.64 -19.74
N ILE A 225 -38.45 21.60 -19.37
CA ILE A 225 -38.37 20.97 -18.05
C ILE A 225 -36.97 20.40 -17.81
N ASN A 226 -36.39 19.68 -18.78
CA ASN A 226 -35.03 19.14 -18.68
C ASN A 226 -34.01 20.27 -18.50
N ARG A 227 -34.02 21.25 -19.41
CA ARG A 227 -33.09 22.38 -19.43
C ARG A 227 -33.12 23.12 -18.10
N TYR A 228 -34.31 23.34 -17.54
CA TYR A 228 -34.45 24.02 -16.27
C TYR A 228 -33.94 23.15 -15.11
N SER A 229 -34.50 21.95 -14.94
CA SER A 229 -34.29 21.09 -13.77
C SER A 229 -32.85 20.57 -13.63
N PHE A 230 -32.15 20.37 -14.75
CA PHE A 230 -30.80 19.83 -14.77
C PHE A 230 -29.73 20.88 -15.10
N HIS A 231 -30.08 22.08 -15.59
CA HIS A 231 -29.08 23.09 -15.94
C HIS A 231 -29.36 24.49 -15.41
N GLN A 232 -30.44 25.16 -15.83
CA GLN A 232 -30.65 26.58 -15.51
C GLN A 232 -30.83 26.80 -14.01
N PHE A 233 -31.60 25.94 -13.34
CA PHE A 233 -31.79 26.01 -11.89
C PHE A 233 -30.45 25.93 -11.14
N TRP A 234 -29.59 24.99 -11.53
CA TRP A 234 -28.29 24.81 -10.87
C TRP A 234 -27.30 25.92 -11.19
N ARG A 235 -27.41 26.53 -12.38
CA ARG A 235 -26.60 27.70 -12.74
C ARG A 235 -26.99 28.91 -11.89
N LEU A 236 -28.30 29.14 -11.71
CA LEU A 236 -28.82 30.16 -10.80
C LEU A 236 -28.41 29.88 -9.34
N PHE A 237 -28.54 28.63 -8.88
CA PHE A 237 -28.12 28.23 -7.54
C PHE A 237 -26.62 28.47 -7.32
N ASP A 238 -25.80 28.11 -8.30
CA ASP A 238 -24.36 28.34 -8.26
C ASP A 238 -24.02 29.83 -8.19
N ASP A 239 -24.67 30.66 -9.02
CA ASP A 239 -24.47 32.11 -9.08
C ASP A 239 -24.98 32.83 -7.82
N GLU A 240 -26.08 32.39 -7.22
CA GLU A 240 -26.68 33.05 -6.06
C GLU A 240 -26.21 32.54 -4.71
N VAL A 241 -25.87 31.25 -4.62
CA VAL A 241 -25.60 30.54 -3.35
C VAL A 241 -24.14 30.16 -3.28
N LEU A 242 -23.62 29.37 -4.22
CA LEU A 242 -22.25 28.84 -4.13
C LEU A 242 -21.19 29.92 -4.38
N SER A 243 -21.50 30.95 -5.17
CA SER A 243 -20.62 32.11 -5.40
C SER A 243 -20.29 32.88 -4.12
N LEU A 244 -21.14 32.79 -3.08
CA LEU A 244 -20.91 33.40 -1.77
C LEU A 244 -19.74 32.77 -1.02
N GLY A 245 -19.28 31.58 -1.43
CA GLY A 245 -18.03 30.98 -0.95
C GLY A 245 -16.77 31.78 -1.33
N GLY A 246 -16.90 32.85 -2.13
CA GLY A 246 -15.87 33.81 -2.45
C GLY A 246 -14.78 33.28 -3.39
N ALA A 247 -13.61 33.92 -3.34
CA ALA A 247 -12.47 33.59 -4.22
C ALA A 247 -11.94 32.15 -4.05
N PHE A 248 -12.33 31.43 -3.00
CA PHE A 248 -11.95 30.03 -2.77
C PHE A 248 -12.45 29.07 -3.84
N ARG A 249 -13.48 29.44 -4.61
CA ARG A 249 -13.92 28.66 -5.78
C ARG A 249 -12.84 28.57 -6.87
N ASN A 250 -11.94 29.56 -6.92
CA ASN A 250 -10.80 29.56 -7.83
C ASN A 250 -9.64 28.69 -7.32
N ASP A 251 -9.75 28.11 -6.12
CA ASP A 251 -8.77 27.15 -5.64
C ASP A 251 -8.78 25.90 -6.53
N ALA A 252 -7.59 25.47 -6.95
CA ALA A 252 -7.42 24.34 -7.85
C ALA A 252 -8.03 23.02 -7.33
N ILE A 253 -8.34 22.88 -6.04
CA ILE A 253 -9.08 21.71 -5.54
C ILE A 253 -10.54 21.64 -6.04
N PHE A 254 -11.18 22.78 -6.28
CA PHE A 254 -12.59 22.86 -6.74
C PHE A 254 -12.72 22.81 -8.27
N GLN A 255 -11.62 22.90 -9.01
CA GLN A 255 -11.62 22.81 -10.47
C GLN A 255 -11.63 21.35 -10.97
N ARG A 256 -11.37 20.40 -10.08
CA ARG A 256 -11.09 18.99 -10.42
C ARG A 256 -12.31 18.11 -10.22
N VAL A 257 -13.43 18.51 -10.81
CA VAL A 257 -14.65 17.71 -10.75
C VAL A 257 -14.34 16.32 -11.29
N CYS A 258 -14.74 15.26 -10.60
CA CYS A 258 -14.64 13.89 -11.06
C CYS A 258 -16.01 13.23 -11.20
N ALA A 259 -17.03 13.80 -10.57
CA ALA A 259 -18.43 13.46 -10.74
C ALA A 259 -19.26 14.75 -10.73
N ASP A 260 -20.18 14.91 -11.68
CA ASP A 260 -21.25 15.91 -11.66
C ASP A 260 -22.57 15.19 -11.92
N PHE A 261 -23.37 15.00 -10.87
CA PHE A 261 -24.66 14.32 -10.94
C PHE A 261 -25.78 15.28 -10.58
N ARG A 262 -26.82 15.31 -11.41
CA ARG A 262 -27.97 16.21 -11.25
C ARG A 262 -29.23 15.37 -11.26
N GLY A 263 -30.03 15.52 -10.21
CA GLY A 263 -31.13 14.63 -9.89
C GLY A 263 -32.44 15.36 -9.69
N LEU A 264 -33.52 14.79 -10.21
CA LEU A 264 -34.90 15.14 -9.83
C LEU A 264 -35.52 14.00 -9.03
N ILE A 265 -35.99 14.31 -7.83
CA ILE A 265 -36.66 13.36 -6.95
C ILE A 265 -38.15 13.69 -6.97
N ALA A 266 -38.98 12.74 -7.35
CA ALA A 266 -40.42 12.86 -7.46
C ALA A 266 -41.13 11.84 -6.56
N SER A 267 -42.42 12.07 -6.30
CA SER A 267 -43.31 11.16 -5.57
C SER A 267 -44.76 11.32 -6.03
N GLU A 268 -45.69 10.60 -5.39
CA GLU A 268 -47.14 10.69 -5.58
C GLU A 268 -47.72 12.08 -5.33
N GLN A 269 -47.01 12.90 -4.56
CA GLN A 269 -47.38 14.30 -4.39
C GLN A 269 -47.22 15.08 -5.70
N THR A 270 -46.31 14.63 -6.57
CA THR A 270 -46.06 15.24 -7.89
C THR A 270 -46.94 14.59 -8.95
N VAL A 271 -46.94 13.25 -9.01
CA VAL A 271 -47.69 12.46 -9.99
C VAL A 271 -48.02 11.09 -9.44
N ARG A 272 -49.27 10.66 -9.62
CA ARG A 272 -49.72 9.32 -9.24
C ARG A 272 -49.79 8.44 -10.49
N PHE A 273 -49.15 7.29 -10.41
CA PHE A 273 -49.24 6.24 -11.41
C PHE A 273 -50.19 5.14 -10.92
N GLY A 274 -50.80 4.38 -11.83
CA GLY A 274 -51.95 3.52 -11.51
C GLY A 274 -51.68 2.32 -10.59
N ASP A 275 -52.79 1.78 -10.06
CA ASP A 275 -53.03 0.55 -9.28
C ASP A 275 -52.05 0.21 -8.13
N ASP A 276 -52.45 0.61 -6.91
CA ASP A 276 -51.77 0.47 -5.62
C ASP A 276 -51.72 -0.99 -5.07
N ARG A 277 -51.95 -2.01 -5.90
CA ARG A 277 -51.94 -3.44 -5.48
C ARG A 277 -50.55 -3.98 -5.08
N PHE A 278 -49.59 -3.11 -4.82
CA PHE A 278 -48.19 -3.39 -4.48
C PHE A 278 -48.02 -4.48 -3.41
N PHE A 279 -48.82 -4.49 -2.35
CA PHE A 279 -48.69 -5.47 -1.25
C PHE A 279 -49.38 -6.81 -1.50
N LYS A 280 -50.16 -6.96 -2.58
CA LYS A 280 -51.02 -8.14 -2.80
C LYS A 280 -50.46 -9.10 -3.84
N PHE A 281 -49.45 -8.72 -4.61
CA PHE A 281 -48.94 -9.51 -5.72
C PHE A 281 -47.44 -9.82 -5.57
N SER A 282 -47.04 -11.04 -5.89
CA SER A 282 -45.63 -11.51 -5.85
C SER A 282 -44.82 -11.11 -7.09
N GLY A 283 -45.41 -10.35 -8.02
CA GLY A 283 -44.77 -9.88 -9.25
C GLY A 283 -44.28 -8.43 -9.16
N PRO A 284 -43.53 -7.97 -10.17
CA PRO A 284 -43.06 -6.59 -10.23
C PRO A 284 -44.25 -5.60 -10.26
N PRO A 285 -44.09 -4.40 -9.69
CA PRO A 285 -45.13 -3.38 -9.75
C PRO A 285 -45.46 -3.04 -11.22
N SER A 286 -46.74 -2.79 -11.51
CA SER A 286 -47.18 -2.36 -12.86
C SER A 286 -46.93 -0.87 -13.11
N TRP A 287 -46.91 -0.05 -12.06
CA TRP A 287 -46.82 1.41 -12.16
C TRP A 287 -45.52 1.91 -12.77
N GLY A 288 -44.41 1.15 -12.67
CA GLY A 288 -43.11 1.63 -13.16
C GLY A 288 -43.02 1.71 -14.68
N ALA A 289 -43.81 0.93 -15.43
CA ALA A 289 -43.87 1.05 -16.89
C ALA A 289 -44.50 2.39 -17.31
N GLU A 290 -45.59 2.77 -16.66
CA GLU A 290 -46.26 4.07 -16.86
C GLU A 290 -45.34 5.22 -16.43
N ALA A 291 -44.73 5.11 -15.24
CA ALA A 291 -43.79 6.08 -14.73
C ALA A 291 -42.57 6.27 -15.64
N LYS A 292 -42.03 5.17 -16.21
CA LYS A 292 -40.96 5.23 -17.21
C LYS A 292 -41.41 5.98 -18.45
N GLN A 293 -42.57 5.63 -19.02
CA GLN A 293 -43.07 6.27 -20.25
C GLN A 293 -43.19 7.78 -20.11
N MET A 294 -43.55 8.24 -18.90
CA MET A 294 -43.72 9.65 -18.60
C MET A 294 -42.41 10.35 -18.19
N LEU A 295 -41.57 9.74 -17.34
CA LEU A 295 -40.40 10.41 -16.76
C LEU A 295 -39.13 10.27 -17.61
N LEU A 296 -38.96 9.15 -18.32
CA LEU A 296 -37.75 8.89 -19.10
C LEU A 296 -37.49 9.93 -20.21
N PRO A 297 -38.51 10.46 -20.93
CA PRO A 297 -38.30 11.53 -21.91
C PRO A 297 -37.61 12.77 -21.33
N LEU A 298 -37.84 13.09 -20.06
CA LEU A 298 -37.25 14.25 -19.37
C LEU A 298 -35.72 14.19 -19.27
N ILE A 299 -35.08 13.03 -19.43
CA ILE A 299 -33.61 12.90 -19.44
C ILE A 299 -33.07 12.35 -20.77
N GLN A 300 -33.96 11.93 -21.68
CA GLN A 300 -33.60 11.46 -23.02
C GLN A 300 -33.64 12.56 -24.09
N HIS A 301 -34.22 13.73 -23.82
CA HIS A 301 -34.42 14.75 -24.86
C HIS A 301 -33.11 15.17 -25.54
N ARG A 302 -32.05 15.48 -24.78
CA ARG A 302 -30.74 15.91 -25.33
C ARG A 302 -30.09 14.85 -26.22
N VAL A 303 -30.35 13.59 -25.92
CA VAL A 303 -29.85 12.41 -26.61
C VAL A 303 -30.43 12.27 -28.03
N ARG A 304 -31.63 12.82 -28.26
CA ARG A 304 -32.35 12.69 -29.54
C ARG A 304 -31.93 13.73 -30.58
N ALA A 305 -31.41 14.89 -30.17
CA ALA A 305 -31.03 15.96 -31.08
C ALA A 305 -29.70 15.69 -31.82
N ASP A 306 -28.70 15.13 -31.13
CA ASP A 306 -27.30 15.16 -31.60
C ASP A 306 -26.70 13.79 -31.98
N HIS A 307 -27.53 12.81 -32.34
CA HIS A 307 -27.12 11.47 -32.81
C HIS A 307 -26.48 10.56 -31.74
N THR A 308 -27.31 9.82 -31.02
CA THR A 308 -27.19 8.37 -30.69
C THR A 308 -28.18 8.06 -29.58
N ARG A 309 -29.02 7.03 -29.71
CA ARG A 309 -29.88 6.58 -28.61
C ARG A 309 -28.99 6.08 -27.45
N TYR A 310 -28.69 6.93 -26.46
CA TYR A 310 -28.04 6.46 -25.23
C TYR A 310 -28.99 5.52 -24.50
N GLU A 311 -28.53 4.31 -24.25
CA GLU A 311 -29.24 3.40 -23.34
C GLU A 311 -29.23 4.05 -21.95
N CYS A 312 -30.41 4.11 -21.33
CA CYS A 312 -30.58 4.57 -19.96
C CYS A 312 -30.72 3.35 -19.04
N ALA A 313 -30.24 3.44 -17.81
CA ALA A 313 -30.59 2.46 -16.79
C ALA A 313 -31.97 2.81 -16.23
N VAL A 314 -32.87 1.83 -16.23
CA VAL A 314 -34.20 1.96 -15.62
C VAL A 314 -34.47 0.71 -14.80
N ASN A 315 -34.73 0.90 -13.51
CA ASN A 315 -35.01 -0.21 -12.60
C ASN A 315 -35.75 0.24 -11.36
N TYR A 316 -36.36 -0.73 -10.70
CA TYR A 316 -36.86 -0.53 -9.36
C TYR A 316 -35.72 -0.58 -8.33
N MET A 317 -35.89 0.12 -7.22
CA MET A 317 -35.04 0.11 -6.03
C MET A 317 -35.91 0.00 -4.78
N LEU A 318 -35.30 -0.34 -3.64
CA LEU A 318 -36.00 -0.56 -2.36
C LEU A 318 -37.13 -1.61 -2.49
N ASP A 319 -36.85 -2.73 -3.15
CA ASP A 319 -37.84 -3.81 -3.37
C ASP A 319 -39.09 -3.35 -4.13
N GLY A 320 -38.93 -2.53 -5.18
CA GLY A 320 -40.08 -2.07 -5.98
C GLY A 320 -40.73 -0.76 -5.51
N ARG A 321 -40.26 -0.15 -4.41
CA ARG A 321 -40.87 1.06 -3.84
C ARG A 321 -40.35 2.36 -4.43
N ALA A 322 -39.30 2.31 -5.22
CA ALA A 322 -38.79 3.45 -5.96
C ALA A 322 -38.42 3.04 -7.38
N LEU A 323 -38.58 3.93 -8.35
CA LEU A 323 -38.10 3.79 -9.70
C LEU A 323 -36.91 4.73 -9.89
N TYR A 324 -35.81 4.19 -10.40
CA TYR A 324 -34.62 4.93 -10.76
C TYR A 324 -34.45 4.95 -12.26
N LEU A 325 -34.20 6.14 -12.80
CA LEU A 325 -33.86 6.37 -14.20
C LEU A 325 -32.56 7.17 -14.26
N SER A 326 -31.62 6.77 -15.11
CA SER A 326 -30.40 7.55 -15.31
C SER A 326 -29.83 7.40 -16.70
N THR A 327 -29.31 8.50 -17.23
CA THR A 327 -28.54 8.48 -18.49
C THR A 327 -27.19 7.78 -18.31
N LEU A 328 -26.71 7.68 -17.06
CA LEU A 328 -25.37 7.25 -16.66
C LEU A 328 -24.21 8.01 -17.34
N GLY A 329 -24.54 8.99 -18.18
CA GLY A 329 -23.71 10.01 -18.81
C GLY A 329 -22.49 9.47 -19.56
N PRO A 330 -22.63 8.88 -20.76
CA PRO A 330 -21.45 8.67 -21.60
C PRO A 330 -20.84 10.04 -21.92
N GLN A 331 -19.59 10.25 -21.52
CA GLN A 331 -18.82 11.38 -22.00
C GLN A 331 -18.42 11.10 -23.45
N LEU A 332 -18.67 12.03 -24.36
CA LEU A 332 -18.23 11.89 -25.74
C LEU A 332 -16.68 11.90 -25.77
N PRO A 333 -16.04 10.99 -26.53
CA PRO A 333 -14.60 11.02 -26.69
C PRO A 333 -14.17 12.38 -27.27
N GLY A 334 -13.33 13.12 -26.53
CA GLY A 334 -12.78 14.39 -27.00
C GLY A 334 -13.56 15.64 -26.57
N SER A 335 -14.65 15.51 -25.81
CA SER A 335 -15.23 16.68 -25.13
C SER A 335 -14.18 17.34 -24.25
N ALA A 336 -14.08 18.67 -24.34
CA ALA A 336 -13.19 19.44 -23.50
C ALA A 336 -13.66 19.35 -22.03
N ASP A 337 -12.75 19.61 -21.08
CA ASP A 337 -13.04 19.46 -19.65
C ASP A 337 -14.13 20.40 -19.13
N ASP A 338 -14.36 21.51 -19.84
CA ASP A 338 -15.43 22.50 -19.62
C ASP A 338 -16.78 22.09 -20.23
N GLU A 339 -16.80 21.14 -21.17
CA GLU A 339 -18.00 20.65 -21.86
C GLU A 339 -18.61 19.40 -21.22
N ARG A 340 -18.16 19.03 -20.01
CA ARG A 340 -18.59 17.79 -19.35
C ARG A 340 -20.10 17.73 -19.19
N ILE A 341 -20.67 16.64 -19.66
CA ILE A 341 -22.11 16.40 -19.58
C ILE A 341 -22.42 15.82 -18.18
N PRO A 342 -23.24 16.47 -17.34
CA PRO A 342 -23.58 15.90 -16.04
C PRO A 342 -24.37 14.60 -16.21
N VAL A 343 -24.24 13.68 -15.24
CA VAL A 343 -25.14 12.53 -15.18
C VAL A 343 -26.48 12.99 -14.66
N GLU A 344 -27.49 12.90 -15.51
CA GLU A 344 -28.87 13.20 -15.16
C GLU A 344 -29.54 11.93 -14.63
N PHE A 345 -30.27 12.07 -13.53
CA PHE A 345 -31.06 10.97 -12.98
C PHE A 345 -32.40 11.44 -12.42
N ILE A 346 -33.36 10.53 -12.39
CA ILE A 346 -34.66 10.72 -11.76
C ILE A 346 -34.87 9.58 -10.77
N VAL A 347 -35.34 9.91 -9.57
CA VAL A 347 -35.87 8.93 -8.62
C VAL A 347 -37.34 9.26 -8.40
N TYR A 348 -38.23 8.33 -8.73
CA TYR A 348 -39.62 8.40 -8.31
C TYR A 348 -39.81 7.47 -7.10
N ALA A 349 -40.19 8.02 -5.96
CA ALA A 349 -40.44 7.27 -4.74
C ALA A 349 -41.94 7.08 -4.54
N HIS A 350 -42.37 5.83 -4.38
CA HIS A 350 -43.73 5.49 -4.00
C HIS A 350 -43.86 5.66 -2.46
N GLN A 351 -44.07 6.89 -2.01
CA GLN A 351 -44.16 7.27 -0.61
C GLN A 351 -45.46 6.83 0.07
N TRP A 352 -46.59 6.73 -0.62
CA TRP A 352 -47.92 6.54 -0.01
C TRP A 352 -48.73 5.45 -0.70
N VAL A 353 -49.25 4.49 0.08
CA VAL A 353 -50.20 3.47 -0.36
C VAL A 353 -51.28 3.35 0.71
N ASP A 354 -52.56 3.52 0.33
CA ASP A 354 -53.70 3.41 1.26
C ASP A 354 -53.49 4.17 2.59
N ASP A 355 -53.07 5.44 2.51
CA ASP A 355 -52.70 6.33 3.64
C ASP A 355 -51.50 5.88 4.51
N ARG A 356 -50.76 4.85 4.09
CA ARG A 356 -49.54 4.38 4.78
C ARG A 356 -48.29 4.87 4.08
N THR A 357 -47.33 5.37 4.86
CA THR A 357 -46.01 5.75 4.34
C THR A 357 -45.19 4.49 4.01
N VAL A 358 -44.96 4.23 2.72
CA VAL A 358 -44.20 3.06 2.22
C VAL A 358 -42.70 3.37 2.12
N VAL A 359 -42.35 4.61 1.78
CA VAL A 359 -40.98 5.14 1.76
C VAL A 359 -40.93 6.42 2.57
N ASN A 360 -40.26 6.36 3.73
CA ASN A 360 -40.07 7.55 4.55
C ASN A 360 -38.91 8.43 4.05
N LYS A 361 -38.87 9.69 4.52
CA LYS A 361 -37.86 10.69 4.13
C LYS A 361 -36.42 10.24 4.40
N TRP A 362 -36.20 9.37 5.38
CA TRP A 362 -34.87 8.85 5.72
C TRP A 362 -34.44 7.71 4.79
N GLN A 363 -35.36 6.83 4.40
CA GLN A 363 -35.12 5.79 3.40
C GLN A 363 -34.79 6.42 2.06
N LEU A 364 -35.56 7.44 1.65
CA LEU A 364 -35.30 8.18 0.42
C LEU A 364 -33.95 8.89 0.44
N GLY A 365 -33.63 9.62 1.52
CA GLY A 365 -32.33 10.28 1.63
C GLY A 365 -31.15 9.31 1.67
N ARG A 366 -31.30 8.13 2.31
CA ARG A 366 -30.31 7.04 2.23
C ARG A 366 -30.16 6.49 0.82
N LEU A 367 -31.27 6.21 0.13
CA LEU A 367 -31.26 5.73 -1.25
C LEU A 367 -30.51 6.69 -2.17
N VAL A 368 -30.88 7.98 -2.15
CA VAL A 368 -30.24 9.00 -2.98
C VAL A 368 -28.76 9.13 -2.62
N SER A 369 -28.41 9.19 -1.33
CA SER A 369 -27.00 9.25 -0.91
C SER A 369 -26.20 8.04 -1.40
N GLN A 370 -26.78 6.84 -1.39
CA GLN A 370 -26.15 5.62 -1.90
C GLN A 370 -25.97 5.66 -3.42
N ILE A 371 -26.97 6.11 -4.17
CA ILE A 371 -26.87 6.29 -5.63
C ILE A 371 -25.71 7.24 -5.97
N LEU A 372 -25.65 8.40 -5.30
CA LEU A 372 -24.57 9.37 -5.50
C LEU A 372 -23.21 8.74 -5.19
N GLN A 373 -23.08 8.07 -4.04
CA GLN A 373 -21.84 7.42 -3.62
C GLN A 373 -21.39 6.31 -4.59
N LEU A 374 -22.31 5.46 -5.06
CA LEU A 374 -22.02 4.43 -6.05
C LEU A 374 -21.58 5.05 -7.39
N GLY A 375 -22.24 6.13 -7.79
CA GLY A 375 -21.84 6.94 -8.94
C GLY A 375 -20.42 7.47 -8.81
N THR A 376 -20.02 7.92 -7.62
CA THR A 376 -18.64 8.39 -7.36
C THR A 376 -17.67 7.22 -7.36
N PHE A 377 -17.97 6.12 -6.66
CA PHE A 377 -17.10 4.94 -6.55
C PHE A 377 -16.76 4.34 -7.91
N ARG A 378 -17.72 4.22 -8.83
CA ARG A 378 -17.43 3.72 -10.19
C ARG A 378 -16.43 4.62 -10.94
N LEU A 379 -16.49 5.94 -10.74
CA LEU A 379 -15.56 6.88 -11.39
C LEU A 379 -14.19 6.87 -10.69
N CYS A 380 -14.15 6.68 -9.37
CA CYS A 380 -12.92 6.47 -8.60
C CYS A 380 -12.20 5.16 -8.92
N ALA A 381 -12.94 4.09 -9.21
CA ALA A 381 -12.36 2.84 -9.69
C ALA A 381 -11.59 3.06 -11.02
N LEU A 382 -12.14 3.89 -11.91
CA LEU A 382 -11.58 4.18 -13.24
C LEU A 382 -10.52 5.29 -13.26
N LYS A 383 -10.13 5.82 -12.10
CA LYS A 383 -9.08 6.84 -12.01
C LYS A 383 -7.78 6.29 -12.61
N ASP A 384 -7.17 7.06 -13.51
CA ASP A 384 -5.92 6.73 -14.22
C ASP A 384 -5.96 5.43 -15.05
N VAL A 385 -7.15 4.95 -15.45
CA VAL A 385 -7.30 3.67 -16.18
C VAL A 385 -6.44 3.57 -17.45
N LYS A 386 -6.27 4.68 -18.19
CA LYS A 386 -5.39 4.74 -19.37
C LYS A 386 -3.92 4.41 -19.01
N TRP A 387 -3.44 4.93 -17.88
CA TRP A 387 -2.08 4.65 -17.41
C TRP A 387 -1.94 3.24 -16.86
N LEU A 388 -3.00 2.71 -16.24
CA LEU A 388 -3.05 1.31 -15.79
C LEU A 388 -2.96 0.34 -16.98
N HIS A 389 -3.69 0.60 -18.07
CA HIS A 389 -3.58 -0.18 -19.31
C HIS A 389 -2.15 -0.17 -19.88
N ASN A 390 -1.53 1.00 -19.95
CA ASN A 390 -0.14 1.13 -20.40
C ASN A 390 0.83 0.36 -19.49
N ALA A 391 0.66 0.45 -18.18
CA ALA A 391 1.45 -0.33 -17.22
C ALA A 391 1.25 -1.83 -17.44
N GLY A 392 0.02 -2.28 -17.73
CA GLY A 392 -0.28 -3.67 -18.05
C GLY A 392 0.44 -4.19 -19.29
N LEU A 393 0.52 -3.40 -20.35
CA LEU A 393 1.29 -3.74 -21.55
C LEU A 393 2.79 -3.84 -21.25
N GLU A 394 3.32 -2.93 -20.43
CA GLU A 394 4.74 -2.95 -20.07
C GLU A 394 5.11 -4.10 -19.13
N LEU A 395 4.19 -4.50 -18.24
CA LEU A 395 4.35 -5.66 -17.37
C LEU A 395 4.40 -6.98 -18.17
N ALA A 396 3.63 -7.11 -19.24
CA ALA A 396 3.73 -8.29 -20.11
C ALA A 396 5.14 -8.45 -20.68
N ALA A 397 5.78 -7.34 -21.05
CA ALA A 397 7.15 -7.36 -21.53
C ALA A 397 8.20 -7.50 -20.40
N LEU A 398 7.82 -7.20 -19.15
CA LEU A 398 8.62 -7.53 -17.97
C LEU A 398 8.58 -9.04 -17.69
N GLU A 399 7.43 -9.70 -17.82
CA GLU A 399 7.31 -11.15 -17.66
C GLU A 399 8.26 -11.88 -18.62
N GLU A 400 8.35 -11.46 -19.88
CA GLU A 400 9.31 -12.00 -20.84
C GLU A 400 10.78 -11.81 -20.38
N ALA A 401 11.12 -10.65 -19.84
CA ALA A 401 12.46 -10.39 -19.29
C ALA A 401 12.76 -11.29 -18.08
N THR A 402 11.80 -11.48 -17.18
CA THR A 402 11.97 -12.41 -16.04
C THR A 402 12.12 -13.86 -16.50
N GLN A 403 11.42 -14.28 -17.56
CA GLN A 403 11.60 -15.61 -18.14
C GLN A 403 12.99 -15.78 -18.77
N ARG A 404 13.52 -14.76 -19.46
CA ARG A 404 14.90 -14.78 -19.97
C ARG A 404 15.91 -14.89 -18.84
N ALA A 405 15.73 -14.15 -17.75
CA ALA A 405 16.56 -14.27 -16.55
C ALA A 405 16.50 -15.68 -15.95
N ARG A 406 15.30 -16.27 -15.81
CA ARG A 406 15.16 -17.66 -15.33
C ARG A 406 15.87 -18.68 -16.23
N ARG A 407 15.77 -18.53 -17.56
CA ARG A 407 16.48 -19.39 -18.52
C ARG A 407 18.00 -19.21 -18.42
N ALA A 408 18.47 -17.98 -18.18
CA ALA A 408 19.90 -17.71 -17.98
C ALA A 408 20.42 -18.39 -16.70
N ILE A 409 19.64 -18.36 -15.61
CA ILE A 409 19.93 -19.08 -14.37
C ILE A 409 19.91 -20.59 -14.57
N ALA A 410 18.90 -21.16 -15.23
CA ALA A 410 18.85 -22.60 -15.48
C ALA A 410 20.06 -23.10 -16.31
N ARG A 411 20.62 -22.24 -17.17
CA ARG A 411 21.86 -22.53 -17.94
C ARG A 411 23.12 -22.48 -17.09
N THR A 412 23.13 -21.78 -15.95
CA THR A 412 24.29 -21.82 -15.03
C THR A 412 24.31 -23.15 -14.29
N GLU A 413 23.15 -23.70 -13.91
CA GLU A 413 23.04 -24.96 -13.15
C GLU A 413 23.32 -26.21 -14.00
N THR A 414 22.82 -26.26 -15.24
CA THR A 414 22.88 -27.49 -16.07
C THR A 414 24.28 -27.90 -16.55
N TYR A 415 25.28 -27.04 -16.47
CA TYR A 415 26.61 -27.28 -17.05
C TYR A 415 27.71 -27.68 -16.06
N GLU A 416 27.41 -27.79 -14.76
CA GLU A 416 28.40 -28.18 -13.73
C GLU A 416 28.93 -29.62 -13.90
N THR A 417 28.40 -30.43 -14.82
CA THR A 417 28.70 -31.87 -14.94
C THR A 417 29.70 -32.28 -16.03
N ARG A 418 30.30 -31.37 -16.81
CA ARG A 418 31.35 -31.75 -17.79
C ARG A 418 32.75 -31.33 -17.33
N ALA A 419 33.46 -32.30 -16.75
CA ALA A 419 34.87 -32.19 -16.40
C ALA A 419 35.74 -32.05 -17.66
N GLY A 420 36.22 -30.83 -17.94
CA GLY A 420 37.11 -30.51 -19.06
C GLY A 420 37.50 -29.03 -19.06
N GLN A 421 38.78 -28.74 -19.29
CA GLN A 421 39.44 -27.45 -19.10
C GLN A 421 38.72 -26.28 -19.84
N ASN A 422 38.63 -25.11 -19.17
CA ASN A 422 37.87 -23.86 -19.46
C ASN A 422 36.49 -23.69 -18.78
N ALA A 423 36.11 -24.56 -17.85
CA ALA A 423 34.85 -24.45 -17.11
C ALA A 423 34.68 -23.15 -16.30
N GLN A 424 35.76 -22.62 -15.70
CA GLN A 424 35.66 -21.43 -14.84
C GLN A 424 35.39 -20.12 -15.61
N ALA A 425 36.08 -19.90 -16.72
CA ALA A 425 35.87 -18.70 -17.54
C ALA A 425 34.46 -18.66 -18.13
N THR A 426 33.95 -19.81 -18.57
CA THR A 426 32.59 -19.96 -19.10
C THR A 426 31.52 -19.83 -18.01
N ALA A 427 31.77 -20.31 -16.78
CA ALA A 427 30.87 -20.11 -15.64
C ALA A 427 30.77 -18.62 -15.25
N ALA A 428 31.90 -17.92 -15.18
CA ALA A 428 31.92 -16.49 -14.87
C ALA A 428 31.16 -15.67 -15.93
N GLU A 429 31.33 -16.00 -17.21
CA GLU A 429 30.60 -15.35 -18.30
C GLU A 429 29.08 -15.60 -18.20
N ARG A 430 28.64 -16.83 -17.95
CA ARG A 430 27.22 -17.16 -17.79
C ARG A 430 26.60 -16.48 -16.57
N ASN A 431 27.31 -16.44 -15.44
CA ASN A 431 26.87 -15.72 -14.24
C ASN A 431 26.70 -14.23 -14.55
N ARG A 432 27.62 -13.64 -15.32
CA ARG A 432 27.49 -12.25 -15.79
C ARG A 432 26.28 -12.07 -16.70
N THR A 433 26.00 -13.01 -17.60
CA THR A 433 24.78 -12.98 -18.43
C THR A 433 23.51 -13.04 -17.58
N ALA A 434 23.45 -13.96 -16.60
CA ALA A 434 22.32 -14.07 -15.68
C ALA A 434 22.11 -12.78 -14.87
N MET A 435 23.19 -12.20 -14.31
CA MET A 435 23.14 -10.91 -13.61
C MET A 435 22.64 -9.78 -14.50
N ASN A 436 23.12 -9.72 -15.75
CA ASN A 436 22.66 -8.70 -16.70
C ASN A 436 21.17 -8.83 -16.98
N GLU A 437 20.64 -10.05 -17.17
CA GLU A 437 19.21 -10.28 -17.40
C GLU A 437 18.36 -9.95 -16.16
N ILE A 438 18.82 -10.30 -14.95
CA ILE A 438 18.16 -9.92 -13.69
C ILE A 438 18.15 -8.39 -13.53
N ALA A 439 19.30 -7.74 -13.73
CA ALA A 439 19.41 -6.28 -13.66
C ALA A 439 18.53 -5.58 -14.70
N MET A 440 18.40 -6.14 -15.91
CA MET A 440 17.48 -5.65 -16.93
C MET A 440 16.02 -5.77 -16.49
N ALA A 441 15.63 -6.88 -15.85
CA ALA A 441 14.28 -7.04 -15.31
C ALA A 441 13.98 -6.01 -14.20
N HIS A 442 14.89 -5.82 -13.25
CA HIS A 442 14.79 -4.78 -12.20
C HIS A 442 14.68 -3.38 -12.78
N LYS A 443 15.58 -3.03 -13.71
CA LYS A 443 15.57 -1.73 -14.39
C LYS A 443 14.22 -1.51 -15.09
N ARG A 444 13.65 -2.54 -15.70
CA ARG A 444 12.36 -2.46 -16.38
C ARG A 444 11.20 -2.24 -15.39
N LEU A 445 11.15 -2.99 -14.28
CA LEU A 445 10.14 -2.75 -13.23
C LEU A 445 10.25 -1.33 -12.64
N ASN A 446 11.46 -0.86 -12.37
CA ASN A 446 11.72 0.49 -11.88
C ASN A 446 11.31 1.56 -12.90
N ASN A 447 11.52 1.31 -14.20
CA ASN A 447 11.07 2.21 -15.27
C ASN A 447 9.54 2.27 -15.39
N ILE A 448 8.84 1.14 -15.26
CA ILE A 448 7.37 1.09 -15.25
C ILE A 448 6.85 1.91 -14.06
N THR A 449 7.33 1.58 -12.86
CA THR A 449 6.95 2.24 -11.60
C THR A 449 7.26 3.73 -11.62
N GLY A 450 8.46 4.10 -12.08
CA GLY A 450 8.90 5.50 -12.15
C GLY A 450 8.15 6.32 -13.20
N ARG A 451 7.85 5.76 -14.38
CA ARG A 451 7.02 6.45 -15.39
C ARG A 451 5.59 6.66 -14.90
N PHE A 452 4.99 5.63 -14.32
CA PHE A 452 3.65 5.71 -13.77
C PHE A 452 3.57 6.77 -12.67
N LEU A 453 4.48 6.71 -11.69
CA LEU A 453 4.57 7.67 -10.59
C LEU A 453 4.74 9.12 -11.08
N ARG A 454 5.58 9.36 -12.10
CA ARG A 454 5.75 10.71 -12.68
C ARG A 454 4.49 11.24 -13.34
N LYS A 455 3.62 10.37 -13.86
CA LYS A 455 2.41 10.75 -14.60
C LYS A 455 1.17 10.87 -13.69
N THR A 456 1.01 9.98 -12.72
CA THR A 456 -0.18 9.92 -11.86
C THR A 456 0.06 10.49 -10.46
N GLY A 457 1.32 10.64 -10.05
CA GLY A 457 1.68 11.07 -8.69
C GLY A 457 1.63 9.97 -7.63
N SER A 458 1.24 8.74 -7.98
CA SER A 458 1.20 7.60 -7.07
C SER A 458 1.85 6.36 -7.71
N GLY A 459 2.28 5.39 -6.90
CA GLY A 459 2.80 4.13 -7.41
C GLY A 459 1.69 3.30 -8.09
N PRO A 460 2.02 2.48 -9.11
CA PRO A 460 1.05 1.64 -9.79
C PRO A 460 0.33 0.69 -8.83
N LEU A 461 1.05 0.06 -7.89
CA LEU A 461 0.47 -0.83 -6.88
C LEU A 461 -0.59 -0.12 -6.03
N PHE A 462 -0.27 1.06 -5.49
CA PHE A 462 -1.22 1.84 -4.69
C PHE A 462 -2.49 2.18 -5.48
N ARG A 463 -2.34 2.68 -6.72
CA ARG A 463 -3.48 3.01 -7.57
C ARG A 463 -4.34 1.77 -7.89
N ILE A 464 -3.71 0.65 -8.23
CA ILE A 464 -4.41 -0.62 -8.48
C ILE A 464 -5.23 -1.03 -7.26
N GLU A 465 -4.62 -1.03 -6.07
CA GLU A 465 -5.31 -1.40 -4.83
C GLU A 465 -6.45 -0.45 -4.49
N ARG A 466 -6.27 0.86 -4.67
CA ARG A 466 -7.35 1.83 -4.48
C ARG A 466 -8.48 1.64 -5.49
N SER A 467 -8.17 1.35 -6.75
CA SER A 467 -9.19 1.05 -7.76
C SER A 467 -9.95 -0.24 -7.43
N ARG A 468 -9.26 -1.33 -7.05
CA ARG A 468 -9.87 -2.57 -6.53
C ARG A 468 -10.75 -2.33 -5.31
N TYR A 469 -10.31 -1.47 -4.40
CA TYR A 469 -11.09 -1.07 -3.22
C TYR A 469 -12.43 -0.46 -3.64
N TYR A 470 -12.44 0.53 -4.55
CA TYR A 470 -13.71 1.13 -5.00
C TYR A 470 -14.60 0.18 -5.79
N VAL A 471 -14.03 -0.74 -6.58
CA VAL A 471 -14.82 -1.80 -7.25
C VAL A 471 -15.52 -2.65 -6.20
N ARG A 472 -14.80 -3.13 -5.17
CA ARG A 472 -15.40 -3.91 -4.07
C ARG A 472 -16.46 -3.13 -3.32
N GLN A 473 -16.20 -1.85 -3.01
CA GLN A 473 -17.17 -0.98 -2.36
C GLN A 473 -18.42 -0.77 -3.24
N PHE A 474 -18.26 -0.62 -4.54
CA PHE A 474 -19.38 -0.55 -5.48
C PHE A 474 -20.20 -1.85 -5.48
N GLU A 475 -19.56 -3.00 -5.67
CA GLU A 475 -20.22 -4.32 -5.73
C GLU A 475 -20.92 -4.72 -4.44
N HIS A 476 -20.40 -4.30 -3.28
CA HIS A 476 -21.06 -4.52 -2.01
C HIS A 476 -22.27 -3.58 -1.83
N ASN A 477 -22.08 -2.28 -2.06
CA ASN A 477 -23.11 -1.29 -1.79
C ASN A 477 -24.25 -1.28 -2.82
N VAL A 478 -24.01 -1.72 -4.06
CA VAL A 478 -25.08 -1.80 -5.08
C VAL A 478 -26.17 -2.79 -4.69
N LYS A 479 -25.82 -3.85 -3.93
CA LYS A 479 -26.78 -4.83 -3.40
C LYS A 479 -27.76 -4.20 -2.40
N LEU A 480 -27.32 -3.16 -1.67
CA LEU A 480 -28.15 -2.46 -0.69
C LEU A 480 -29.28 -1.65 -1.32
N LEU A 481 -29.16 -1.31 -2.62
CA LEU A 481 -30.21 -0.65 -3.38
C LEU A 481 -31.44 -1.55 -3.61
N ARG A 482 -31.31 -2.88 -3.41
CA ARG A 482 -32.39 -3.86 -3.59
C ARG A 482 -33.07 -3.69 -4.95
N ILE A 483 -32.25 -3.82 -5.99
CA ILE A 483 -32.63 -3.57 -7.38
C ILE A 483 -33.55 -4.69 -7.88
N LEU A 484 -34.69 -4.33 -8.45
CA LEU A 484 -35.53 -5.24 -9.23
C LEU A 484 -35.60 -4.77 -10.68
N ARG A 485 -35.68 -5.71 -11.61
CA ARG A 485 -35.78 -5.40 -13.04
C ARG A 485 -37.16 -4.81 -13.36
N LEU A 486 -37.16 -3.76 -14.19
CA LEU A 486 -38.33 -3.36 -14.96
C LEU A 486 -38.25 -4.07 -16.32
N GLU A 487 -39.31 -4.77 -16.72
CA GLU A 487 -39.27 -5.59 -17.94
C GLU A 487 -38.96 -4.77 -19.19
N GLY A 488 -38.05 -5.29 -20.02
CA GLY A 488 -37.53 -4.61 -21.20
C GLY A 488 -36.41 -3.60 -20.95
N ASP A 489 -36.05 -3.31 -19.69
CA ASP A 489 -34.94 -2.43 -19.35
C ASP A 489 -33.78 -3.15 -18.66
N GLN A 490 -32.59 -2.57 -18.80
CA GLN A 490 -31.40 -3.07 -18.13
C GLN A 490 -31.27 -2.44 -16.74
N PRO A 491 -31.22 -3.26 -15.67
CA PRO A 491 -31.01 -2.76 -14.32
C PRO A 491 -29.66 -2.08 -14.12
N TYR A 492 -29.58 -1.11 -13.20
CA TYR A 492 -28.37 -0.33 -12.95
C TYR A 492 -27.10 -1.18 -12.73
N ASP A 493 -27.15 -2.19 -11.88
CA ASP A 493 -26.03 -3.09 -11.59
C ASP A 493 -25.58 -3.85 -12.84
N GLN A 494 -26.52 -4.41 -13.60
CA GLN A 494 -26.23 -5.12 -14.86
C GLN A 494 -25.69 -4.17 -15.93
N PHE A 495 -26.22 -2.96 -16.00
CA PHE A 495 -25.78 -1.93 -16.93
C PHE A 495 -24.33 -1.54 -16.68
N ILE A 496 -23.99 -1.29 -15.41
CA ILE A 496 -22.61 -1.00 -15.01
C ILE A 496 -21.71 -2.20 -15.26
N ARG A 497 -22.11 -3.42 -14.88
CA ARG A 497 -21.30 -4.63 -15.12
C ARG A 497 -21.06 -4.87 -16.61
N ARG A 498 -22.04 -4.62 -17.48
CA ARG A 498 -21.86 -4.80 -18.94
C ARG A 498 -20.86 -3.80 -19.52
N ARG A 499 -20.88 -2.54 -19.08
CA ARG A 499 -20.05 -1.47 -19.67
C ARG A 499 -18.70 -1.33 -19.00
N LEU A 500 -18.65 -1.41 -17.68
CA LEU A 500 -17.45 -1.19 -16.87
C LEU A 500 -16.86 -2.50 -16.33
N GLY A 501 -17.58 -3.63 -16.40
CA GLY A 501 -17.08 -4.93 -15.97
C GLY A 501 -15.75 -5.32 -16.62
N PRO A 502 -15.56 -5.18 -17.94
CA PRO A 502 -14.26 -5.44 -18.57
C PRO A 502 -13.13 -4.59 -18.01
N GLU A 503 -13.39 -3.33 -17.68
CA GLU A 503 -12.41 -2.43 -17.07
C GLU A 503 -12.11 -2.82 -15.61
N PHE A 504 -13.14 -3.19 -14.84
CA PHE A 504 -12.97 -3.68 -13.47
C PHE A 504 -12.18 -4.99 -13.43
N ASP A 505 -12.49 -5.93 -14.33
CA ASP A 505 -11.76 -7.19 -14.47
C ASP A 505 -10.32 -6.95 -14.97
N SER A 506 -10.10 -5.95 -15.83
CA SER A 506 -8.76 -5.54 -16.27
C SER A 506 -7.91 -5.02 -15.11
N ILE A 507 -8.46 -4.13 -14.28
CA ILE A 507 -7.80 -3.60 -13.08
C ILE A 507 -7.43 -4.75 -12.13
N ASP A 508 -8.35 -5.69 -11.91
CA ASP A 508 -8.07 -6.82 -11.02
C ASP A 508 -6.97 -7.74 -11.58
N ARG A 509 -7.06 -8.11 -12.86
CA ARG A 509 -6.01 -8.92 -13.51
C ARG A 509 -4.66 -8.21 -13.50
N LEU A 510 -4.65 -6.89 -13.66
CA LEU A 510 -3.43 -6.09 -13.61
C LEU A 510 -2.77 -6.18 -12.23
N GLY A 511 -3.54 -6.14 -11.15
CA GLY A 511 -3.00 -6.32 -9.80
C GLY A 511 -2.38 -7.70 -9.59
N VAL A 512 -3.07 -8.77 -9.99
CA VAL A 512 -2.53 -10.14 -9.92
C VAL A 512 -1.23 -10.26 -10.74
N ARG A 513 -1.17 -9.65 -11.94
CA ARG A 513 0.04 -9.63 -12.76
C ARG A 513 1.17 -8.85 -12.11
N TYR A 514 0.89 -7.69 -11.54
CA TYR A 514 1.89 -6.86 -10.87
C TYR A 514 2.48 -7.56 -9.63
N GLU A 515 1.62 -8.17 -8.81
CA GLU A 515 2.05 -9.01 -7.66
C GLU A 515 2.92 -10.17 -8.12
N ARG A 516 2.50 -10.91 -9.16
CA ARG A 516 3.28 -12.01 -9.73
C ARG A 516 4.63 -11.55 -10.28
N ALA A 517 4.67 -10.42 -10.97
CA ALA A 517 5.90 -9.86 -11.52
C ALA A 517 6.87 -9.46 -10.41
N THR A 518 6.38 -8.80 -9.36
CA THR A 518 7.16 -8.43 -8.17
C THR A 518 7.68 -9.67 -7.46
N ALA A 519 6.82 -10.66 -7.19
CA ALA A 519 7.23 -11.93 -6.57
C ALA A 519 8.23 -12.69 -7.44
N SER A 520 8.09 -12.65 -8.77
CA SER A 520 9.03 -13.28 -9.69
C SER A 520 10.41 -12.62 -9.65
N ILE A 521 10.48 -11.30 -9.50
CA ILE A 521 11.74 -10.58 -9.35
C ILE A 521 12.40 -10.91 -8.00
N VAL A 522 11.63 -10.92 -6.91
CA VAL A 522 12.14 -11.33 -5.58
C VAL A 522 12.67 -12.77 -5.62
N SER A 523 11.97 -13.68 -6.30
CA SER A 523 12.44 -15.07 -6.48
C SER A 523 13.73 -15.17 -7.31
N LEU A 524 13.90 -14.28 -8.31
CA LEU A 524 15.13 -14.23 -9.10
C LEU A 524 16.31 -13.77 -8.24
N ASP A 525 16.10 -12.79 -7.37
CA ASP A 525 17.13 -12.31 -6.44
C ASP A 525 17.53 -13.42 -5.44
N GLN A 526 16.55 -14.14 -4.88
CA GLN A 526 16.80 -15.25 -3.96
C GLN A 526 17.57 -16.40 -4.63
N ASN A 527 17.13 -16.83 -5.83
CA ASN A 527 17.81 -17.89 -6.58
C ASN A 527 19.23 -17.48 -6.98
N TYR A 528 19.41 -16.20 -7.34
CA TYR A 528 20.73 -15.69 -7.66
C TYR A 528 21.64 -15.68 -6.43
N LEU A 529 21.15 -15.21 -5.29
CA LEU A 529 21.89 -15.23 -4.03
C LEU A 529 22.28 -16.65 -3.63
N SER A 530 21.38 -17.63 -3.74
CA SER A 530 21.71 -19.03 -3.44
C SER A 530 22.79 -19.59 -4.37
N ILE A 531 22.77 -19.27 -5.67
CA ILE A 531 23.81 -19.68 -6.62
C ILE A 531 25.16 -19.04 -6.25
N THR A 532 25.17 -17.75 -5.91
CA THR A 532 26.41 -17.09 -5.50
C THR A 532 26.96 -17.65 -4.19
N GLN A 533 26.09 -17.93 -3.21
CA GLN A 533 26.48 -18.54 -1.95
C GLN A 533 27.04 -19.94 -2.17
N ASN A 534 26.39 -20.79 -2.97
CA ASN A 534 26.90 -22.11 -3.31
C ASN A 534 28.26 -22.04 -4.00
N SER A 535 28.44 -21.10 -4.94
CA SER A 535 29.74 -20.91 -5.60
C SER A 535 30.84 -20.41 -4.66
N LEU A 536 30.48 -19.63 -3.62
CA LEU A 536 31.41 -19.17 -2.60
C LEU A 536 31.76 -20.29 -1.62
N VAL A 537 30.77 -21.11 -1.24
CA VAL A 537 30.98 -22.29 -0.40
C VAL A 537 31.87 -23.30 -1.13
N GLU A 538 31.62 -23.59 -2.41
CA GLU A 538 32.47 -24.49 -3.21
C GLU A 538 33.91 -23.96 -3.34
N ARG A 539 34.08 -22.64 -3.50
CA ARG A 539 35.42 -22.03 -3.46
C ARG A 539 36.05 -22.16 -2.08
N ALA A 540 35.29 -21.96 -1.01
CA ALA A 540 35.79 -22.09 0.35
C ALA A 540 36.18 -23.54 0.67
N THR A 541 35.39 -24.53 0.25
CA THR A 541 35.72 -25.95 0.42
C THR A 541 36.94 -26.33 -0.41
N LYS A 542 37.07 -25.82 -1.64
CA LYS A 542 38.26 -26.05 -2.45
C LYS A 542 39.51 -25.40 -1.84
N ILE A 543 39.39 -24.18 -1.32
CA ILE A 543 40.48 -23.52 -0.57
C ILE A 543 40.83 -24.33 0.67
N ASP A 544 39.83 -24.89 1.36
CA ASP A 544 40.07 -25.73 2.54
C ASP A 544 40.75 -27.05 2.16
N GLU A 545 40.34 -27.71 1.07
CA GLU A 545 41.01 -28.89 0.50
C GLU A 545 42.46 -28.58 0.09
N ASP A 546 42.67 -27.47 -0.64
CA ASP A 546 44.01 -27.00 -1.04
C ASP A 546 44.85 -26.64 0.20
N THR A 547 44.25 -26.01 1.22
CA THR A 547 44.92 -25.66 2.47
C THR A 547 45.27 -26.91 3.27
N ASN A 548 44.39 -27.90 3.34
CA ASN A 548 44.63 -29.19 3.98
C ASN A 548 45.74 -29.95 3.23
N SER A 549 45.76 -29.90 1.90
CA SER A 549 46.86 -30.44 1.09
C SER A 549 48.19 -29.75 1.42
N ILE A 550 48.23 -28.41 1.41
CA ILE A 550 49.41 -27.61 1.75
C ILE A 550 49.86 -27.88 3.19
N GLN A 551 48.95 -27.94 4.15
CA GLN A 551 49.29 -28.26 5.55
C GLN A 551 49.86 -29.66 5.68
N SER A 552 49.37 -30.62 4.88
CA SER A 552 49.93 -31.97 4.84
C SER A 552 51.35 -31.99 4.27
N GLU A 553 51.63 -31.17 3.25
CA GLU A 553 52.97 -30.98 2.68
C GLU A 553 53.93 -30.29 3.66
N ILE A 554 53.49 -29.20 4.31
CA ILE A 554 54.26 -28.50 5.35
C ILE A 554 54.56 -29.46 6.50
N GLY A 555 53.57 -30.25 6.92
CA GLY A 555 53.75 -31.26 7.96
C GLY A 555 54.81 -32.30 7.57
N LEU A 556 54.90 -32.67 6.29
CA LEU A 556 55.92 -33.59 5.79
C LEU A 556 57.31 -32.94 5.79
N ILE A 557 57.42 -31.68 5.34
CA ILE A 557 58.67 -30.92 5.36
C ILE A 557 59.15 -30.71 6.80
N GLN A 558 58.27 -30.34 7.73
CA GLN A 558 58.61 -30.14 9.13
C GLN A 558 59.08 -31.45 9.77
N ARG A 559 58.40 -32.58 9.51
CA ARG A 559 58.88 -33.90 9.98
C ARG A 559 60.25 -34.24 9.41
N GLY A 560 60.50 -33.94 8.13
CA GLY A 560 61.80 -34.11 7.49
C GLY A 560 62.88 -33.22 8.12
N GLY A 561 62.57 -31.94 8.37
CA GLY A 561 63.45 -30.98 9.02
C GLY A 561 63.77 -31.34 10.46
N GLU A 562 62.76 -31.74 11.25
CA GLU A 562 62.94 -32.26 12.62
C GLU A 562 63.84 -33.49 12.62
N PHE A 563 63.66 -34.40 11.67
CA PHE A 563 64.49 -35.60 11.55
C PHE A 563 65.95 -35.25 11.24
N ILE A 564 66.20 -34.36 10.27
CA ILE A 564 67.57 -33.93 9.92
C ILE A 564 68.22 -33.19 11.09
N LEU A 565 67.49 -32.28 11.74
CA LEU A 565 67.99 -31.49 12.86
C LEU A 565 68.36 -32.38 14.05
N LEU A 566 67.51 -33.35 14.40
CA LEU A 566 67.79 -34.29 15.48
C LEU A 566 68.88 -35.30 15.13
N THR A 567 68.97 -35.76 13.88
CA THR A 567 69.93 -36.80 13.48
C THR A 567 71.34 -36.24 13.30
N PHE A 568 71.48 -35.01 12.80
CA PHE A 568 72.78 -34.45 12.42
C PHE A 568 73.16 -33.22 13.22
N LEU A 569 72.31 -32.20 13.27
CA LEU A 569 72.68 -30.87 13.76
C LEU A 569 72.86 -30.85 15.27
N VAL A 570 71.88 -31.36 16.01
CA VAL A 570 71.92 -31.42 17.48
C VAL A 570 73.09 -32.26 17.97
N PRO A 571 73.28 -33.53 17.54
CA PRO A 571 74.42 -34.31 18.00
C PRO A 571 75.76 -33.73 17.57
N TYR A 572 75.86 -33.03 16.43
CA TYR A 572 77.06 -32.29 16.06
C TYR A 572 77.41 -31.20 17.07
N TYR A 573 76.49 -30.28 17.38
CA TYR A 573 76.74 -29.19 18.33
C TYR A 573 76.95 -29.69 19.76
N VAL A 574 76.19 -30.70 20.19
CA VAL A 574 76.35 -31.31 21.52
C VAL A 574 77.71 -31.99 21.62
N SER A 575 78.12 -32.75 20.60
CA SER A 575 79.44 -33.37 20.56
C SER A 575 80.56 -32.33 20.58
N HIS A 576 80.42 -31.26 19.81
CA HIS A 576 81.40 -30.16 19.77
C HIS A 576 81.46 -29.41 21.11
N LEU A 577 80.32 -29.23 21.79
CA LEU A 577 80.28 -28.64 23.12
C LEU A 577 80.99 -29.55 24.14
N PHE A 578 80.78 -30.86 24.08
CA PHE A 578 81.49 -31.82 24.93
C PHE A 578 83.00 -31.76 24.71
N VAL A 579 83.44 -31.62 23.46
CA VAL A 579 84.85 -31.44 23.10
C VAL A 579 85.41 -30.15 23.71
N LEU A 580 84.69 -29.04 23.57
CA LEU A 580 85.09 -27.75 24.15
C LEU A 580 85.20 -27.81 25.68
N ILE A 581 84.25 -28.49 26.34
CA ILE A 581 84.24 -28.63 27.81
C ILE A 581 85.38 -29.54 28.28
N ALA A 582 85.67 -30.63 27.56
CA ALA A 582 86.69 -31.59 27.95
C ALA A 582 88.15 -31.12 27.70
N GLY A 583 88.33 -30.08 26.87
CA GLY A 583 89.65 -29.58 26.47
C GLY A 583 90.35 -30.47 25.42
N GLU A 584 91.14 -29.87 24.53
CA GLU A 584 91.78 -30.57 23.41
C GLU A 584 92.69 -31.73 23.85
N GLU A 585 93.28 -31.66 25.05
CA GLU A 585 94.20 -32.69 25.56
C GLU A 585 93.51 -34.03 25.89
N HIS A 586 92.18 -34.06 26.08
CA HIS A 586 91.42 -35.26 26.44
C HIS A 586 90.67 -35.92 25.26
N TRP A 587 90.98 -35.53 24.02
CA TRP A 587 90.28 -35.99 22.82
C TRP A 587 90.23 -37.53 22.65
N ARG A 588 91.23 -38.28 23.14
CA ARG A 588 91.20 -39.75 23.07
C ARG A 588 90.13 -40.41 23.95
N GLY A 589 89.63 -39.70 24.97
CA GLY A 589 88.56 -40.17 25.86
C GLY A 589 87.15 -39.76 25.41
N THR A 590 87.01 -38.74 24.56
CA THR A 590 85.71 -38.18 24.17
C THR A 590 85.06 -38.88 22.98
N THR A 591 85.81 -39.65 22.17
CA THR A 591 85.29 -40.44 21.04
C THR A 591 84.12 -41.40 21.38
N PRO A 592 84.17 -42.21 22.45
CA PRO A 592 83.02 -43.04 22.83
C PRO A 592 81.81 -42.22 23.29
N MET A 593 82.05 -41.04 23.88
CA MET A 593 81.00 -40.14 24.35
C MET A 593 80.28 -39.46 23.17
N THR A 594 81.04 -39.01 22.17
CA THR A 594 80.46 -38.47 20.92
C THR A 594 79.66 -39.56 20.20
N ILE A 595 80.19 -40.77 20.03
CA ILE A 595 79.43 -41.88 19.45
C ILE A 595 78.12 -42.14 20.23
N ALA A 596 78.17 -42.14 21.57
CA ALA A 596 76.97 -42.34 22.40
C ALA A 596 75.92 -41.22 22.22
N VAL A 597 76.37 -39.96 22.09
CA VAL A 597 75.50 -38.80 21.79
C VAL A 597 74.85 -38.97 20.41
N TRP A 598 75.63 -39.31 19.38
CA TRP A 598 75.11 -39.53 18.03
C TRP A 598 74.11 -40.68 17.97
N LEU A 599 74.38 -41.81 18.63
CA LEU A 599 73.47 -42.96 18.69
C LEU A 599 72.19 -42.64 19.46
N PHE A 600 72.30 -41.90 20.58
CA PHE A 600 71.13 -41.47 21.35
C PHE A 600 70.20 -40.59 20.52
N PHE A 601 70.75 -39.55 19.88
CA PHE A 601 69.95 -38.64 19.05
C PHE A 601 69.42 -39.30 17.77
N ALA A 602 70.16 -40.21 17.15
CA ALA A 602 69.66 -41.03 16.05
C ALA A 602 68.49 -41.93 16.51
N GLY A 603 68.58 -42.53 17.70
CA GLY A 603 67.50 -43.30 18.31
C GLY A 603 66.25 -42.46 18.60
N VAL A 604 66.42 -41.24 19.13
CA VAL A 604 65.32 -40.29 19.38
C VAL A 604 64.69 -39.80 18.06
N ALA A 605 65.51 -39.52 17.05
CA ALA A 605 65.04 -39.10 15.72
C ALA A 605 64.23 -40.20 15.04
N LEU A 606 64.74 -41.44 15.04
CA LEU A 606 64.00 -42.60 14.54
C LEU A 606 62.70 -42.80 15.33
N TYR A 607 62.73 -42.66 16.66
CA TYR A 607 61.53 -42.84 17.49
C TYR A 607 60.46 -41.84 17.11
N ARG A 608 60.80 -40.56 17.03
CA ARG A 608 59.86 -39.49 16.71
C ARG A 608 59.30 -39.62 15.29
N THR A 609 60.11 -39.98 14.30
CA THR A 609 59.67 -40.16 12.91
C THR A 609 58.76 -41.36 12.71
N PHE A 610 59.00 -42.46 13.43
CA PHE A 610 58.28 -43.72 13.21
C PHE A 610 57.17 -44.03 14.23
N ARG A 611 57.02 -43.23 15.29
CA ARG A 611 55.98 -43.39 16.34
C ARG A 611 54.54 -43.52 15.80
N GLY A 612 54.26 -43.03 14.60
CA GLY A 612 52.93 -43.08 13.97
C GLY A 612 52.72 -44.12 12.87
N ARG A 613 53.74 -44.89 12.45
CA ARG A 613 53.65 -45.76 11.24
C ARG A 613 53.99 -47.24 11.43
N LEU A 614 54.60 -47.65 12.55
CA LEU A 614 55.05 -49.04 12.75
C LEU A 614 54.54 -49.60 14.08
N ASP A 615 54.26 -50.91 14.11
CA ASP A 615 53.93 -51.66 15.33
C ASP A 615 54.95 -51.36 16.42
N ALA A 616 54.46 -50.85 17.55
CA ALA A 616 55.27 -50.32 18.65
C ALA A 616 56.36 -51.29 19.13
N GLY A 617 56.19 -52.61 18.93
CA GLY A 617 57.11 -53.65 19.37
C GLY A 617 58.49 -53.62 18.71
N PHE A 618 58.59 -53.49 17.38
CA PHE A 618 59.90 -53.48 16.70
C PHE A 618 60.70 -52.22 17.07
N PHE A 619 60.00 -51.10 17.26
CA PHE A 619 60.64 -49.84 17.60
C PHE A 619 61.17 -49.84 19.03
N TRP A 620 60.40 -50.36 19.99
CA TRP A 620 60.89 -50.52 21.36
C TRP A 620 62.16 -51.37 21.39
N ILE A 621 62.26 -52.43 20.59
CA ILE A 621 63.46 -53.26 20.50
C ILE A 621 64.66 -52.45 19.97
N ALA A 622 64.51 -51.76 18.84
CA ALA A 622 65.60 -50.97 18.25
C ALA A 622 66.04 -49.80 19.16
N PHE A 623 65.09 -49.09 19.77
CA PHE A 623 65.35 -48.02 20.73
C PHE A 623 66.06 -48.54 21.99
N THR A 624 65.60 -49.67 22.52
CA THR A 624 66.23 -50.31 23.68
C THR A 624 67.64 -50.77 23.35
N ILE A 625 67.89 -51.34 22.17
CA ILE A 625 69.24 -51.70 21.71
C ILE A 625 70.14 -50.46 21.64
N MET A 626 69.68 -49.35 21.04
CA MET A 626 70.45 -48.09 20.97
C MET A 626 70.72 -47.49 22.36
N MET A 627 69.74 -47.50 23.25
CA MET A 627 69.89 -47.04 24.63
C MET A 627 70.87 -47.91 25.42
N VAL A 628 70.84 -49.23 25.23
CA VAL A 628 71.79 -50.16 25.85
C VAL A 628 73.20 -49.94 25.31
N LEU A 629 73.36 -49.70 24.00
CA LEU A 629 74.67 -49.36 23.40
C LEU A 629 75.21 -48.01 23.89
N SER A 630 74.34 -47.01 24.10
CA SER A 630 74.72 -45.71 24.68
C SER A 630 75.07 -45.82 26.17
N ALA A 631 74.27 -46.58 26.93
CA ALA A 631 74.49 -46.84 28.36
C ALA A 631 75.79 -47.61 28.60
N THR A 632 76.09 -48.62 27.78
CA THR A 632 77.35 -49.37 27.88
C THR A 632 78.58 -48.51 27.57
N SER A 633 78.48 -47.59 26.60
CA SER A 633 79.53 -46.59 26.33
C SER A 633 79.75 -45.62 27.50
N THR A 634 78.66 -45.10 28.10
CA THR A 634 78.74 -44.15 29.22
C THR A 634 79.19 -44.82 30.52
N ILE A 635 78.75 -46.04 30.82
CA ILE A 635 79.24 -46.82 31.96
C ILE A 635 80.75 -47.09 31.82
N GLY A 636 81.24 -47.38 30.61
CA GLY A 636 82.68 -47.50 30.35
C GLY A 636 83.47 -46.21 30.63
N LEU A 637 82.85 -45.04 30.43
CA LEU A 637 83.45 -43.73 30.71
C LEU A 637 83.43 -43.38 32.21
N ILE A 638 82.31 -43.65 32.89
CA ILE A 638 82.16 -43.41 34.33
C ILE A 638 83.12 -44.30 35.12
N VAL A 639 83.29 -45.58 34.72
CA VAL A 639 84.26 -46.49 35.35
C VAL A 639 85.71 -45.96 35.21
N LYS A 640 86.05 -45.30 34.11
CA LYS A 640 87.37 -44.66 33.93
C LYS A 640 87.53 -43.35 34.71
N LEU A 641 86.48 -42.56 34.83
CA LEU A 641 86.50 -41.31 35.62
C LEU A 641 86.51 -41.58 37.12
N TRP A 642 86.06 -42.76 37.56
CA TRP A 642 86.03 -43.13 38.98
C TRP A 642 87.39 -43.60 39.55
N GLU A 643 88.38 -43.87 38.71
CA GLU A 643 89.74 -44.28 39.13
C GLU A 643 90.71 -43.11 39.43
N ALA A 644 90.26 -41.85 39.38
CA ALA A 644 91.10 -40.69 39.73
C ALA A 644 90.97 -40.33 41.23
N PRO A 645 92.04 -40.42 42.05
CA PRO A 645 91.97 -40.20 43.50
C PRO A 645 91.75 -38.73 43.88
N GLN A 646 90.85 -38.53 44.84
CA GLN A 646 90.61 -37.27 45.55
C GLN A 646 91.85 -36.85 46.36
N GLN A 647 92.27 -35.58 46.20
CA GLN A 647 93.08 -34.86 47.18
C GLN A 647 92.29 -33.67 47.73
N THR A 648 92.26 -33.58 49.06
CA THR A 648 91.53 -32.63 49.91
C THR A 648 92.39 -31.43 50.33
N ALA A 649 91.68 -30.33 50.67
CA ALA A 649 92.00 -29.21 51.60
C ALA A 649 91.93 -27.83 50.89
N HIS A 650 90.90 -27.01 51.15
CA HIS A 650 90.82 -25.97 52.21
C HIS A 650 91.75 -24.78 51.88
N ASP A 651 91.31 -23.53 51.65
CA ASP A 651 90.49 -22.68 52.53
C ASP A 651 89.71 -21.54 51.81
N GLU A 652 88.61 -21.13 52.46
CA GLU A 652 88.07 -19.78 52.75
C GLU A 652 88.57 -18.54 51.95
N GLU A 653 87.82 -17.45 51.77
CA GLU A 653 86.41 -17.05 51.90
C GLU A 653 86.38 -15.58 51.40
N ALA A 654 85.22 -15.14 50.89
CA ALA A 654 84.77 -13.75 50.83
C ALA A 654 85.58 -12.68 50.06
N SER A 655 85.02 -12.22 48.93
CA SER A 655 84.59 -10.81 48.85
C SER A 655 83.80 -10.44 47.59
N ARG A 656 82.67 -9.76 47.84
CA ARG A 656 82.27 -8.46 47.25
C ARG A 656 81.78 -8.34 45.80
N LYS A 657 80.66 -7.60 45.76
CA LYS A 657 80.34 -6.43 44.91
C LYS A 657 79.54 -6.66 43.64
N THR A 658 78.23 -6.56 43.85
CA THR A 658 77.32 -5.70 43.09
C THR A 658 77.92 -4.33 42.74
N GLY A 659 78.00 -4.04 41.45
CA GLY A 659 78.03 -2.69 40.85
C GLY A 659 76.90 -2.65 39.80
N ALA A 660 76.00 -1.66 39.88
CA ALA A 660 76.07 -0.39 39.14
C ALA A 660 75.85 -0.60 37.62
N GLN A 661 74.68 -0.25 37.06
CA GLN A 661 74.23 1.12 36.72
C GLN A 661 75.03 1.66 35.51
N GLU A 662 74.43 1.71 34.32
CA GLU A 662 74.17 2.90 33.48
C GLU A 662 73.93 2.33 32.05
N SER A 663 73.17 2.88 31.11
CA SER A 663 72.46 4.13 30.94
C SER A 663 71.78 4.04 29.56
N ALA A 664 70.52 4.44 29.46
CA ALA A 664 69.97 5.00 28.20
C ALA A 664 70.59 6.42 27.98
N PRO A 665 70.15 7.32 27.07
CA PRO A 665 69.24 7.28 25.92
C PRO A 665 69.98 8.02 24.73
N PRO A 666 69.41 8.85 23.80
CA PRO A 666 68.02 9.27 23.65
C PRO A 666 67.44 9.51 22.23
N ALA A 667 66.11 9.61 22.28
CA ALA A 667 65.21 10.60 21.66
C ALA A 667 65.24 10.85 20.13
N GLY A 668 64.05 10.65 19.55
CA GLY A 668 63.58 11.32 18.34
C GLY A 668 62.05 11.21 18.23
N GLN A 669 61.33 12.19 18.81
CA GLN A 669 59.92 12.53 18.58
C GLN A 669 59.69 13.00 17.11
N PRO A 670 58.49 13.49 16.71
CA PRO A 670 57.10 13.05 16.91
C PRO A 670 56.35 12.97 15.55
N LEU A 671 55.10 12.48 15.51
CA LEU A 671 53.97 13.15 14.82
C LEU A 671 52.68 12.33 14.89
N SER A 672 51.65 13.05 15.34
CA SER A 672 50.22 12.76 15.23
C SER A 672 49.77 12.40 13.82
N LEU A 673 48.78 11.50 13.69
CA LEU A 673 47.57 11.77 12.90
C LEU A 673 46.47 10.72 13.09
N GLN A 674 45.26 11.26 13.19
CA GLN A 674 43.92 10.69 13.08
C GLN A 674 43.77 9.45 12.18
N GLY A 675 42.82 8.58 12.55
CA GLY A 675 42.23 7.64 11.59
C GLY A 675 41.26 6.67 12.23
N ALA A 676 39.96 6.97 12.13
CA ALA A 676 38.85 6.13 12.56
C ALA A 676 38.86 4.74 11.90
N GLY A 677 38.59 3.70 12.70
CA GLY A 677 38.25 2.36 12.23
C GLY A 677 36.92 1.91 12.86
N PRO A 678 35.96 1.38 12.08
CA PRO A 678 34.62 1.11 12.56
C PRO A 678 34.56 -0.16 13.40
N ALA A 679 33.84 -0.08 14.52
CA ALA A 679 33.45 -1.23 15.32
C ALA A 679 32.55 -2.17 14.50
N THR A 680 32.98 -3.41 14.37
CA THR A 680 32.18 -4.51 13.82
C THR A 680 31.12 -4.91 14.86
N PRO A 681 29.81 -4.86 14.55
CA PRO A 681 28.81 -5.39 15.47
C PRO A 681 28.82 -6.93 15.43
N ALA A 682 28.67 -7.52 16.61
CA ALA A 682 28.47 -8.95 16.79
C ALA A 682 27.16 -9.40 16.09
N PRO A 683 27.11 -10.62 15.51
CA PRO A 683 25.90 -11.11 14.88
C PRO A 683 24.85 -11.47 15.95
N GLU A 684 23.64 -10.90 15.79
CA GLU A 684 22.43 -11.32 16.50
C GLU A 684 22.08 -12.79 16.17
N PRO A 685 21.54 -13.55 17.14
CA PRO A 685 21.07 -14.91 16.90
C PRO A 685 19.80 -14.91 16.04
N LEU A 686 19.83 -15.73 14.99
CA LEU A 686 18.69 -16.05 14.13
C LEU A 686 17.55 -16.66 14.96
N ILE A 687 16.46 -15.89 15.12
CA ILE A 687 15.17 -16.42 15.57
C ILE A 687 14.56 -17.18 14.39
N VAL A 688 14.51 -18.51 14.54
CA VAL A 688 13.82 -19.43 13.63
C VAL A 688 12.31 -19.22 13.80
N ALA A 689 11.64 -18.74 12.75
CA ALA A 689 10.18 -18.67 12.71
C ALA A 689 9.59 -20.10 12.75
N PRO A 690 8.56 -20.37 13.56
CA PRO A 690 7.91 -21.66 13.58
C PRO A 690 7.14 -21.90 12.27
N ALA A 691 7.17 -23.15 11.81
CA ALA A 691 6.50 -23.60 10.61
C ALA A 691 4.99 -23.31 10.67
N VAL A 692 4.48 -22.70 9.60
CA VAL A 692 3.04 -22.52 9.37
C VAL A 692 2.43 -23.90 9.14
N PRO A 693 1.44 -24.35 9.93
CA PRO A 693 0.74 -25.59 9.66
C PRO A 693 -0.08 -25.48 8.37
N ALA A 694 -0.09 -26.56 7.59
CA ALA A 694 -0.85 -26.67 6.36
C ALA A 694 -2.35 -26.40 6.61
N PRO A 695 -3.07 -25.77 5.66
CA PRO A 695 -4.49 -25.53 5.79
C PRO A 695 -5.25 -26.85 5.82
N ASP A 696 -6.02 -27.05 6.88
CA ASP A 696 -6.91 -28.18 7.08
C ASP A 696 -8.02 -28.13 6.03
N VAL A 697 -7.98 -29.07 5.08
CA VAL A 697 -8.96 -29.18 3.99
C VAL A 697 -10.24 -29.75 4.59
N SER A 698 -11.14 -28.86 4.98
CA SER A 698 -12.51 -29.23 5.37
C SER A 698 -13.24 -29.85 4.16
N PRO A 699 -13.90 -31.01 4.30
CA PRO A 699 -14.62 -31.64 3.20
C PRO A 699 -15.80 -30.77 2.73
N GLN A 700 -15.89 -30.56 1.41
CA GLN A 700 -17.02 -29.91 0.76
C GLN A 700 -18.34 -30.64 1.09
N PRO A 701 -19.42 -29.92 1.43
CA PRO A 701 -20.73 -30.52 1.55
C PRO A 701 -21.25 -30.92 0.17
N GLN A 702 -21.70 -32.18 0.05
CA GLN A 702 -22.38 -32.70 -1.13
C GLN A 702 -23.67 -31.90 -1.42
N PRO A 703 -24.00 -31.66 -2.70
CA PRO A 703 -25.26 -31.03 -3.06
C PRO A 703 -26.43 -31.98 -2.78
N SER A 704 -27.36 -31.52 -1.95
CA SER A 704 -28.67 -32.15 -1.72
C SER A 704 -29.44 -32.21 -3.04
N GLY A 705 -29.85 -33.42 -3.43
CA GLY A 705 -30.65 -33.67 -4.62
C GLY A 705 -32.01 -32.97 -4.57
N GLU A 706 -32.41 -32.46 -5.72
CA GLU A 706 -33.77 -32.00 -6.02
C GLU A 706 -34.76 -33.18 -5.97
N SER A 707 -35.90 -32.97 -5.31
CA SER A 707 -37.08 -33.82 -5.47
C SER A 707 -38.02 -33.24 -6.53
N ARG A 708 -38.47 -34.10 -7.44
CA ARG A 708 -39.57 -33.88 -8.38
C ARG A 708 -40.86 -33.42 -7.71
#